data_AF-A0A819ENU8-F1
#
_entry.id   AF-A0A819ENU8-F1
#
_cell.length_a   1.000
_cell.length_b   1.000
_cell.length_c   1.000
_cell.angle_alpha   90.00
_cell.angle_beta   90.00
_cell.angle_gamma   90.00
#
_symmetry.space_group_name_H-M   'P 1'
#
loop_
_entity.id
_entity.type
_entity.pdbx_description
1 polymer ?
#
loop_
_entity_poly.entity_id
_entity_poly.type
_entity_poly.pdbx_seq_one_letter_code
_entity_poly.pdbx_strand_id
1 'polypeptide(L)'
;SRLSFLMKNSLKDDLRTKLKSVENEKIDLRQLLDEAKQKILVLDEQRSQCLKDANDLRHNLRDVERSRLEARRELQELRRHVKMLDSETKKKSKELEELADRVRQDEQREEEMRREVFGQKQKFVEAEASREVLRKELANIQRHYVELEDEQRMKERDYKLAVEDSRRLERKAIEERRNIELTLENANQMVSELRIALSGAEGRASALDTQLARVEGAKRDAEYKLGSIVSSLRRTIGYGSRSRSGARLRSRSPSPNIRRRPISPTKGFDSIENRASPILRRTSRSPHHRSRSPGYDVERARSPGSTFVDVADIDPEQIRSALRDFVQSFITTERDRDDCVAEATQLRRINKELEDNLSRAELRYNQLQKTLMSFEEDKKGVDTRLHSAQSALLLHEDTIRRSERERKTMIDQITALERQILAMENDKKQIIEKMGLSKSNESRLSDEKRQLKRALEENDARATELEMTNRGLEGEIQRLNMILTDKDTEIQVHQERCETLIKQIQDREEKCQSLQLSVDRLSLTLAKVEEGESSLKTRVQSLNQTLSQTNYQAADLQQKLGSLQSALQGSEADRRVLQDKLEQSRSQISELKKQNHELLERVHHLQNEVTDSDMRRHELENQLRNTNTLLVQRQESEQEAIQKISILTSDRQALQEKNALLQRQLGNLDLEKREAERSKLRLEKDKNVLKKTLDKVERERVVTEDILRSWDRAEFDRQFRRLEEENQALQKQVEHLQAALNESEQQHAQRLIDLTTRNRRETEAETERIRTSQTAAERALEAREKAHRARVKGLEEQITTLKEQLHQEMRKRQTFLTRSLTNGDEISALRREITDSLSFVSQDPRGLDPVLLDHETKRLADINEPPVRHRSPNRRTLSPSLAVRSMRAAATAAATSPSQISSQSPSTRARSSRPRY
;
A
#
# COMPACT_ATOMS: atom_id res chain seq x y z
N SER A 1 -49.35 -153.90 -69.25
CA SER A 1 -49.46 -152.68 -70.09
C SER A 1 -50.36 -151.58 -69.54
N ARG A 2 -51.68 -151.80 -69.33
CA ARG A 2 -52.63 -150.72 -68.92
C ARG A 2 -52.21 -149.88 -67.70
N LEU A 3 -51.69 -150.51 -66.63
CA LEU A 3 -51.19 -149.81 -65.43
C LEU A 3 -50.09 -148.79 -65.74
N SER A 4 -49.21 -149.06 -66.71
CA SER A 4 -48.11 -148.14 -67.08
C SER A 4 -48.62 -146.87 -67.79
N PHE A 5 -49.71 -146.96 -68.57
CA PHE A 5 -50.25 -145.80 -69.27
C PHE A 5 -51.00 -144.85 -68.32
N LEU A 6 -51.80 -145.41 -67.39
CA LEU A 6 -52.47 -144.64 -66.35
C LEU A 6 -51.47 -143.98 -65.40
N MET A 7 -50.42 -144.70 -64.97
CA MET A 7 -49.32 -144.11 -64.20
C MET A 7 -48.61 -142.98 -64.96
N LYS A 8 -48.35 -143.12 -66.26
CA LYS A 8 -47.70 -142.07 -67.06
C LYS A 8 -48.54 -140.81 -67.24
N ASN A 9 -49.85 -140.94 -67.43
CA ASN A 9 -50.72 -139.76 -67.54
C ASN A 9 -50.97 -139.09 -66.17
N SER A 10 -51.13 -139.87 -65.10
CA SER A 10 -51.10 -139.33 -63.72
C SER A 10 -49.82 -138.54 -63.50
N LEU A 11 -48.64 -139.15 -63.70
CA LEU A 11 -47.35 -138.46 -63.56
C LEU A 11 -47.27 -137.17 -64.39
N LYS A 12 -47.81 -137.16 -65.61
CA LYS A 12 -47.71 -136.02 -66.52
C LYS A 12 -48.55 -134.83 -66.04
N ASP A 13 -49.78 -135.08 -65.59
CA ASP A 13 -50.64 -134.00 -65.09
C ASP A 13 -50.26 -133.62 -63.64
N ASP A 14 -49.76 -134.56 -62.83
CA ASP A 14 -49.07 -134.29 -61.55
C ASP A 14 -47.83 -133.42 -61.74
N LEU A 15 -47.05 -133.62 -62.81
CA LEU A 15 -45.90 -132.78 -63.16
C LEU A 15 -46.32 -131.39 -63.66
N ARG A 16 -47.45 -131.27 -64.37
CA ARG A 16 -47.98 -129.97 -64.85
C ARG A 16 -48.58 -129.13 -63.74
N THR A 17 -49.31 -129.75 -62.80
CA THR A 17 -49.83 -129.05 -61.62
C THR A 17 -48.69 -128.60 -60.72
N LYS A 18 -47.68 -129.45 -60.50
CA LYS A 18 -46.43 -129.06 -59.82
C LYS A 18 -45.69 -127.94 -60.56
N LEU A 19 -45.56 -128.00 -61.88
CA LEU A 19 -44.90 -126.93 -62.66
C LEU A 19 -45.64 -125.60 -62.51
N LYS A 20 -46.97 -125.57 -62.60
CA LYS A 20 -47.77 -124.36 -62.39
C LYS A 20 -47.70 -123.84 -60.95
N SER A 21 -47.66 -124.74 -59.96
CA SER A 21 -47.41 -124.38 -58.56
C SER A 21 -46.07 -123.66 -58.45
N VAL A 22 -44.99 -124.27 -58.95
CA VAL A 22 -43.63 -123.72 -58.97
C VAL A 22 -43.53 -122.42 -59.79
N GLU A 23 -44.31 -122.25 -60.86
CA GLU A 23 -44.34 -121.01 -61.65
C GLU A 23 -45.09 -119.88 -60.93
N ASN A 24 -46.20 -120.16 -60.25
CA ASN A 24 -46.91 -119.19 -59.41
C ASN A 24 -46.06 -118.82 -58.19
N GLU A 25 -45.53 -119.81 -57.47
CA GLU A 25 -44.55 -119.62 -56.39
C GLU A 25 -43.38 -118.75 -56.85
N LYS A 26 -42.86 -118.94 -58.07
CA LYS A 26 -41.81 -118.11 -58.66
C LYS A 26 -42.25 -116.67 -58.98
N ILE A 27 -43.52 -116.43 -59.33
CA ILE A 27 -44.06 -115.07 -59.53
C ILE A 27 -44.27 -114.39 -58.17
N ASP A 28 -44.85 -115.09 -57.19
CA ASP A 28 -45.06 -114.59 -55.83
C ASP A 28 -43.72 -114.28 -55.16
N LEU A 29 -42.73 -115.17 -55.28
CA LEU A 29 -41.35 -114.93 -54.83
C LEU A 29 -40.69 -113.74 -55.54
N ARG A 30 -41.04 -113.45 -56.80
CA ARG A 30 -40.54 -112.25 -57.51
C ARG A 30 -41.21 -110.97 -57.00
N GLN A 31 -42.52 -110.98 -56.78
CA GLN A 31 -43.23 -109.83 -56.22
C GLN A 31 -42.75 -109.54 -54.79
N LEU A 32 -42.63 -110.57 -53.95
CA LEU A 32 -42.05 -110.47 -52.61
C LEU A 32 -40.60 -109.97 -52.64
N LEU A 33 -39.80 -110.41 -53.62
CA LEU A 33 -38.42 -109.92 -53.82
C LEU A 33 -38.39 -108.43 -54.24
N ASP A 34 -39.28 -108.00 -55.13
CA ASP A 34 -39.31 -106.61 -55.61
C ASP A 34 -39.93 -105.65 -54.57
N GLU A 35 -40.93 -106.09 -53.81
CA GLU A 35 -41.38 -105.41 -52.59
C GLU A 35 -40.26 -105.31 -51.55
N ALA A 36 -39.49 -106.38 -51.34
CA ALA A 36 -38.35 -106.35 -50.43
C ALA A 36 -37.28 -105.36 -50.90
N LYS A 37 -36.98 -105.29 -52.21
CA LYS A 37 -36.09 -104.27 -52.78
C LYS A 37 -36.61 -102.85 -52.56
N GLN A 38 -37.89 -102.60 -52.81
CA GLN A 38 -38.49 -101.27 -52.58
C GLN A 38 -38.45 -100.89 -51.10
N LYS A 39 -38.77 -101.83 -50.19
CA LYS A 39 -38.63 -101.64 -48.74
C LYS A 39 -37.17 -101.35 -48.36
N ILE A 40 -36.19 -102.05 -48.93
CA ILE A 40 -34.75 -101.78 -48.73
C ILE A 40 -34.39 -100.37 -49.21
N LEU A 41 -34.82 -99.95 -50.40
CA LEU A 41 -34.53 -98.60 -50.92
C LEU A 41 -35.10 -97.51 -50.02
N VAL A 42 -36.37 -97.63 -49.58
CA VAL A 42 -36.98 -96.67 -48.64
C VAL A 42 -36.26 -96.66 -47.30
N LEU A 43 -35.84 -97.82 -46.79
CA LEU A 43 -35.05 -97.92 -45.55
C LEU A 43 -33.65 -97.32 -45.70
N ASP A 44 -32.99 -97.45 -46.86
CA ASP A 44 -31.70 -96.83 -47.14
C ASP A 44 -31.82 -95.31 -47.36
N GLU A 45 -32.91 -94.82 -47.95
CA GLU A 45 -33.23 -93.38 -48.01
C GLU A 45 -33.50 -92.80 -46.62
N GLN A 46 -34.34 -93.46 -45.81
CA GLN A 46 -34.58 -93.09 -44.41
C GLN A 46 -33.29 -93.12 -43.59
N ARG A 47 -32.45 -94.15 -43.76
CA ARG A 47 -31.13 -94.25 -43.12
C ARG A 47 -30.21 -93.11 -43.57
N SER A 48 -30.19 -92.78 -44.85
CA SER A 48 -29.42 -91.67 -45.42
C SER A 48 -29.88 -90.32 -44.84
N GLN A 49 -31.19 -90.11 -44.73
CA GLN A 49 -31.75 -88.90 -44.12
C GLN A 49 -31.43 -88.82 -42.62
N CYS A 50 -31.66 -89.89 -41.85
CA CYS A 50 -31.26 -89.96 -40.45
C CYS A 50 -29.74 -89.73 -40.24
N LEU A 51 -28.89 -90.15 -41.18
CA LEU A 51 -27.45 -89.87 -41.14
C LEU A 51 -27.12 -88.40 -41.43
N LYS A 52 -27.85 -87.73 -42.34
CA LYS A 52 -27.74 -86.28 -42.56
C LYS A 52 -28.19 -85.51 -41.33
N ASP A 53 -29.40 -85.77 -40.84
CA ASP A 53 -29.97 -85.13 -39.66
C ASP A 53 -29.06 -85.30 -38.43
N ALA A 54 -28.48 -86.49 -38.23
CA ALA A 54 -27.51 -86.74 -37.17
C ALA A 54 -26.20 -85.97 -37.35
N ASN A 55 -25.75 -85.72 -38.57
CA ASN A 55 -24.56 -84.90 -38.86
C ASN A 55 -24.85 -83.40 -38.70
N ASP A 56 -26.03 -82.93 -39.10
CA ASP A 56 -26.46 -81.54 -38.94
C ASP A 56 -26.70 -81.21 -37.46
N LEU A 57 -27.33 -82.12 -36.69
CA LEU A 57 -27.43 -82.01 -35.23
C LEU A 57 -26.05 -81.98 -34.56
N ARG A 58 -25.08 -82.77 -35.04
CA ARG A 58 -23.68 -82.71 -34.56
C ARG A 58 -22.98 -81.41 -34.95
N HIS A 59 -23.31 -80.79 -36.08
CA HIS A 59 -22.77 -79.50 -36.49
C HIS A 59 -23.36 -78.38 -35.62
N ASN A 60 -24.69 -78.31 -35.54
CA ASN A 60 -25.44 -77.36 -34.70
C ASN A 60 -25.03 -77.45 -33.22
N LEU A 61 -24.80 -78.66 -32.69
CA LEU A 61 -24.29 -78.82 -31.33
C LEU A 61 -22.90 -78.18 -31.16
N ARG A 62 -21.97 -78.38 -32.09
CA ARG A 62 -20.64 -77.73 -32.04
C ARG A 62 -20.75 -76.21 -32.14
N ASP A 63 -21.73 -75.67 -32.86
CA ASP A 63 -21.94 -74.23 -33.00
C ASP A 63 -22.57 -73.60 -31.76
N VAL A 64 -23.51 -74.31 -31.13
CA VAL A 64 -24.03 -73.96 -29.80
C VAL A 64 -22.91 -74.05 -28.76
N GLU A 65 -21.99 -75.01 -28.86
CA GLU A 65 -20.84 -75.09 -27.97
C GLU A 65 -19.79 -74.00 -28.22
N ARG A 66 -19.54 -73.62 -29.48
CA ARG A 66 -18.68 -72.48 -29.86
C ARG A 66 -19.24 -71.17 -29.31
N SER A 67 -20.49 -70.85 -29.63
CA SER A 67 -21.17 -69.63 -29.15
C SER A 67 -21.30 -69.58 -27.62
N ARG A 68 -21.53 -70.72 -26.94
CA ARG A 68 -21.49 -70.83 -25.46
C ARG A 68 -20.10 -70.52 -24.90
N LEU A 69 -19.02 -70.91 -25.58
CA LEU A 69 -17.65 -70.60 -25.16
C LEU A 69 -17.28 -69.13 -25.44
N GLU A 70 -17.75 -68.57 -26.56
CA GLU A 70 -17.59 -67.15 -26.92
C GLU A 70 -18.32 -66.25 -25.92
N ALA A 71 -19.61 -66.49 -25.66
CA ALA A 71 -20.38 -65.77 -24.63
C ALA A 71 -19.74 -65.90 -23.23
N ARG A 72 -19.11 -67.03 -22.90
CA ARG A 72 -18.34 -67.18 -21.65
C ARG A 72 -17.06 -66.33 -21.62
N ARG A 73 -16.37 -66.15 -22.75
CA ARG A 73 -15.20 -65.27 -22.87
C ARG A 73 -15.62 -63.80 -22.74
N GLU A 74 -16.63 -63.38 -23.50
CA GLU A 74 -17.21 -62.04 -23.43
C GLU A 74 -17.67 -61.69 -22.00
N LEU A 75 -18.34 -62.62 -21.30
CA LEU A 75 -18.77 -62.40 -19.90
C LEU A 75 -17.57 -62.31 -18.95
N GLN A 76 -16.46 -63.01 -19.20
CA GLN A 76 -15.22 -62.83 -18.44
C GLN A 76 -14.53 -61.49 -18.75
N GLU A 77 -14.55 -61.04 -20.01
CA GLU A 77 -14.00 -59.75 -20.44
C GLU A 77 -14.81 -58.59 -19.87
N LEU A 78 -16.14 -58.63 -19.95
CA LEU A 78 -17.04 -57.67 -19.28
C LEU A 78 -16.80 -57.63 -17.76
N ARG A 79 -16.61 -58.78 -17.10
CA ARG A 79 -16.23 -58.82 -15.67
C ARG A 79 -14.86 -58.18 -15.39
N ARG A 80 -13.91 -58.26 -16.31
CA ARG A 80 -12.61 -57.56 -16.21
C ARG A 80 -12.82 -56.05 -16.41
N HIS A 81 -13.59 -55.63 -17.41
CA HIS A 81 -13.91 -54.22 -17.65
C HIS A 81 -14.62 -53.57 -16.45
N VAL A 82 -15.64 -54.22 -15.87
CA VAL A 82 -16.31 -53.75 -14.65
C VAL A 82 -15.30 -53.60 -13.51
N LYS A 83 -14.43 -54.59 -13.26
CA LYS A 83 -13.38 -54.46 -12.23
C LYS A 83 -12.39 -53.33 -12.49
N MET A 84 -12.04 -53.06 -13.75
CA MET A 84 -11.19 -51.91 -14.09
C MET A 84 -11.91 -50.60 -13.81
N LEU A 85 -13.17 -50.45 -14.24
CA LEU A 85 -14.00 -49.27 -13.97
C LEU A 85 -14.25 -49.06 -12.47
N ASP A 86 -14.47 -50.11 -11.69
CA ASP A 86 -14.54 -50.06 -10.21
C ASP A 86 -13.22 -49.59 -9.59
N SER A 87 -12.07 -49.92 -10.20
CA SER A 87 -10.76 -49.46 -9.74
C SER A 87 -10.50 -48.00 -10.14
N GLU A 88 -10.95 -47.58 -11.32
CA GLU A 88 -10.82 -46.21 -11.83
C GLU A 88 -11.76 -45.24 -11.09
N THR A 89 -13.00 -45.64 -10.81
CA THR A 89 -13.93 -44.84 -10.00
C THR A 89 -13.41 -44.67 -8.58
N LYS A 90 -12.84 -45.72 -7.97
CA LYS A 90 -12.17 -45.60 -6.65
C LYS A 90 -10.93 -44.70 -6.68
N LYS A 91 -10.12 -44.73 -7.75
CA LYS A 91 -9.00 -43.79 -7.93
C LYS A 91 -9.51 -42.36 -8.05
N LYS A 92 -10.48 -42.11 -8.93
CA LYS A 92 -11.09 -40.78 -9.12
C LYS A 92 -11.77 -40.26 -7.85
N SER A 93 -12.40 -41.11 -7.03
CA SER A 93 -12.95 -40.71 -5.72
C SER A 93 -11.85 -40.19 -4.80
N LYS A 94 -10.74 -40.92 -4.70
CA LYS A 94 -9.57 -40.49 -3.91
C LYS A 94 -8.93 -39.22 -4.46
N GLU A 95 -8.77 -39.10 -5.77
CA GLU A 95 -8.27 -37.88 -6.42
C GLU A 95 -9.18 -36.68 -6.12
N LEU A 96 -10.51 -36.87 -6.11
CA LEU A 96 -11.48 -35.83 -5.73
C LEU A 96 -11.43 -35.49 -4.23
N GLU A 97 -11.27 -36.48 -3.35
CA GLU A 97 -11.06 -36.28 -1.90
C GLU A 97 -9.76 -35.48 -1.64
N GLU A 98 -8.65 -35.88 -2.26
CA GLU A 98 -7.36 -35.17 -2.16
C GLU A 98 -7.41 -33.76 -2.78
N LEU A 99 -8.23 -33.54 -3.81
CA LEU A 99 -8.46 -32.20 -4.38
C LEU A 99 -9.33 -31.34 -3.46
N ALA A 100 -10.36 -31.91 -2.84
CA ALA A 100 -11.21 -31.21 -1.88
C ALA A 100 -10.42 -30.81 -0.61
N ASP A 101 -9.54 -31.69 -0.11
CA ASP A 101 -8.65 -31.37 1.01
C ASP A 101 -7.62 -30.30 0.65
N ARG A 102 -7.08 -30.31 -0.58
CA ARG A 102 -6.20 -29.24 -1.08
C ARG A 102 -6.93 -27.89 -1.15
N VAL A 103 -8.12 -27.85 -1.74
CA VAL A 103 -8.95 -26.63 -1.81
C VAL A 103 -9.24 -26.10 -0.41
N ARG A 104 -9.63 -26.96 0.54
CA ARG A 104 -9.88 -26.55 1.94
C ARG A 104 -8.63 -25.99 2.62
N GLN A 105 -7.45 -26.54 2.35
CA GLN A 105 -6.19 -25.98 2.87
C GLN A 105 -5.86 -24.62 2.21
N ASP A 106 -6.10 -24.47 0.92
CA ASP A 106 -5.86 -23.22 0.20
C ASP A 106 -6.85 -22.12 0.63
N GLU A 107 -8.11 -22.46 0.92
CA GLU A 107 -9.09 -21.56 1.56
C GLU A 107 -8.62 -21.10 2.95
N GLN A 108 -8.08 -22.01 3.77
CA GLN A 108 -7.51 -21.67 5.08
C GLN A 108 -6.30 -20.75 4.96
N ARG A 109 -5.37 -21.03 4.02
CA ARG A 109 -4.24 -20.15 3.71
C ARG A 109 -4.70 -18.78 3.21
N GLU A 110 -5.73 -18.72 2.37
CA GLU A 110 -6.32 -17.45 1.95
C GLU A 110 -6.94 -16.67 3.13
N GLU A 111 -7.61 -17.33 4.06
CA GLU A 111 -8.13 -16.68 5.26
C GLU A 111 -7.01 -16.13 6.16
N GLU A 112 -5.94 -16.90 6.36
CA GLU A 112 -4.75 -16.48 7.11
C GLU A 112 -4.08 -15.27 6.44
N MET A 113 -3.83 -15.34 5.13
CA MET A 113 -3.32 -14.21 4.34
C MET A 113 -4.23 -12.99 4.40
N ARG A 114 -5.57 -13.16 4.40
CA ARG A 114 -6.52 -12.04 4.57
C ARG A 114 -6.43 -11.42 5.96
N ARG A 115 -6.25 -12.22 7.02
CA ARG A 115 -6.03 -11.74 8.40
C ARG A 115 -4.70 -11.01 8.54
N GLU A 116 -3.63 -11.54 7.93
CA GLU A 116 -2.31 -10.88 7.90
C GLU A 116 -2.35 -9.56 7.13
N VAL A 117 -2.94 -9.53 5.93
CA VAL A 117 -3.11 -8.30 5.13
C VAL A 117 -3.97 -7.28 5.89
N PHE A 118 -4.99 -7.71 6.64
CA PHE A 118 -5.75 -6.81 7.50
C PHE A 118 -4.90 -6.25 8.65
N GLY A 119 -4.13 -7.09 9.35
CA GLY A 119 -3.22 -6.65 10.41
C GLY A 119 -2.10 -5.73 9.91
N GLN A 120 -1.57 -5.99 8.72
CA GLN A 120 -0.60 -5.10 8.05
C GLN A 120 -1.24 -3.76 7.67
N LYS A 121 -2.48 -3.75 7.16
CA LYS A 121 -3.23 -2.51 6.88
C LYS A 121 -3.48 -1.70 8.15
N GLN A 122 -3.83 -2.35 9.27
CA GLN A 122 -3.99 -1.66 10.55
C GLN A 122 -2.67 -1.01 11.00
N LYS A 123 -1.57 -1.78 11.03
CA LYS A 123 -0.24 -1.25 11.35
C LYS A 123 0.19 -0.11 10.42
N PHE A 124 -0.17 -0.18 9.14
CA PHE A 124 0.08 0.88 8.17
C PHE A 124 -0.70 2.16 8.52
N VAL A 125 -1.99 2.06 8.85
CA VAL A 125 -2.81 3.21 9.29
C VAL A 125 -2.28 3.82 10.58
N GLU A 126 -1.87 3.01 11.55
CA GLU A 126 -1.22 3.47 12.80
C GLU A 126 0.12 4.18 12.52
N ALA A 127 0.91 3.68 11.57
CA ALA A 127 2.15 4.31 11.10
C ALA A 127 1.92 5.60 10.29
N GLU A 128 0.85 5.68 9.50
CA GLU A 128 0.48 6.91 8.80
C GLU A 128 -0.03 7.99 9.77
N ALA A 129 -0.80 7.60 10.79
CA ALA A 129 -1.27 8.50 11.85
C ALA A 129 -0.09 9.06 12.67
N SER A 130 0.87 8.22 13.10
CA SER A 130 2.06 8.70 13.81
C SER A 130 2.94 9.58 12.92
N ARG A 131 3.09 9.26 11.64
CA ARG A 131 3.76 10.12 10.64
C ARG A 131 3.04 11.46 10.45
N GLU A 132 1.72 11.53 10.54
CA GLU A 132 0.98 12.80 10.54
C GLU A 132 1.20 13.62 11.81
N VAL A 133 1.29 12.99 12.98
CA VAL A 133 1.64 13.68 14.23
C VAL A 133 3.05 14.30 14.11
N LEU A 134 4.04 13.51 13.69
CA LEU A 134 5.41 13.99 13.47
C LEU A 134 5.48 15.12 12.41
N ARG A 135 4.65 15.08 11.37
CA ARG A 135 4.54 16.19 10.39
C ARG A 135 3.96 17.46 11.02
N LYS A 136 2.96 17.35 11.89
CA LYS A 136 2.37 18.48 12.63
C LYS A 136 3.39 19.07 13.61
N GLU A 137 4.12 18.23 14.34
CA GLU A 137 5.20 18.65 15.24
C GLU A 137 6.33 19.35 14.47
N LEU A 138 6.78 18.80 13.33
CA LEU A 138 7.78 19.44 12.48
C LEU A 138 7.30 20.80 11.93
N ALA A 139 6.02 20.91 11.55
CA ALA A 139 5.43 22.19 11.14
C ALA A 139 5.26 23.19 12.31
N ASN A 140 5.10 22.71 13.55
CA ASN A 140 5.10 23.56 14.75
C ASN A 140 6.51 24.07 15.06
N ILE A 141 7.52 23.18 15.02
CA ILE A 141 8.93 23.53 15.21
C ILE A 141 9.40 24.51 14.14
N GLN A 142 9.01 24.32 12.88
CA GLN A 142 9.29 25.28 11.80
C GLN A 142 8.66 26.65 12.04
N ARG A 143 7.43 26.72 12.57
CA ARG A 143 6.79 27.99 12.94
C ARG A 143 7.51 28.67 14.09
N HIS A 144 7.80 27.96 15.18
CA HIS A 144 8.59 28.49 16.29
C HIS A 144 10.00 28.93 15.86
N TYR A 145 10.64 28.24 14.92
CA TYR A 145 11.91 28.67 14.36
C TYR A 145 11.78 30.01 13.61
N VAL A 146 10.75 30.20 12.79
CA VAL A 146 10.48 31.47 12.10
C VAL A 146 10.11 32.59 13.09
N GLU A 147 9.32 32.29 14.13
CA GLU A 147 8.99 33.23 15.21
C GLU A 147 10.27 33.70 15.93
N LEU A 148 11.17 32.76 16.27
CA LEU A 148 12.49 33.07 16.85
C LEU A 148 13.38 33.86 15.89
N GLU A 149 13.41 33.54 14.60
CA GLU A 149 14.13 34.35 13.60
C GLU A 149 13.59 35.78 13.51
N ASP A 150 12.27 35.96 13.53
CA ASP A 150 11.64 37.27 13.47
C ASP A 150 11.84 38.07 14.77
N GLU A 151 11.81 37.42 15.94
CA GLU A 151 12.26 38.03 17.19
C GLU A 151 13.70 38.52 17.12
N GLN A 152 14.62 37.73 16.58
CA GLN A 152 16.02 38.15 16.42
C GLN A 152 16.14 39.29 15.41
N ARG A 153 15.40 39.26 14.29
CA ARG A 153 15.33 40.37 13.32
C ARG A 153 14.76 41.64 13.94
N MET A 154 13.81 41.56 14.86
CA MET A 154 13.29 42.70 15.62
C MET A 154 14.36 43.24 16.58
N LYS A 155 14.96 42.39 17.42
CA LYS A 155 16.07 42.77 18.32
C LYS A 155 17.22 43.43 17.54
N GLU A 156 17.60 42.90 16.38
CA GLU A 156 18.57 43.53 15.48
C GLU A 156 18.17 44.92 14.98
N ARG A 157 16.88 45.14 14.62
CA ARG A 157 16.38 46.45 14.21
C ARG A 157 16.43 47.44 15.37
N ASP A 158 16.02 47.02 16.56
CA ASP A 158 16.04 47.84 17.76
C ASP A 158 17.47 48.25 18.15
N TYR A 159 18.43 47.31 18.09
CA TYR A 159 19.85 47.64 18.28
C TYR A 159 20.40 48.58 17.19
N LYS A 160 20.02 48.40 15.92
CA LYS A 160 20.42 49.32 14.83
C LYS A 160 19.86 50.73 15.07
N LEU A 161 18.60 50.86 15.46
CA LEU A 161 17.97 52.14 15.81
C LEU A 161 18.66 52.79 17.02
N ALA A 162 18.95 52.04 18.09
CA ALA A 162 19.67 52.54 19.25
C ALA A 162 21.09 53.06 18.89
N VAL A 163 21.80 52.37 17.99
CA VAL A 163 23.10 52.82 17.46
C VAL A 163 22.95 54.07 16.58
N GLU A 164 21.91 54.16 15.76
CA GLU A 164 21.64 55.36 14.95
C GLU A 164 21.30 56.58 15.82
N ASP A 165 20.48 56.42 16.86
CA ASP A 165 20.14 57.49 17.79
C ASP A 165 21.33 57.91 18.65
N SER A 166 22.16 56.96 19.10
CA SER A 166 23.46 57.28 19.73
C SER A 166 24.35 58.11 18.80
N ARG A 167 24.49 57.72 17.52
CA ARG A 167 25.21 58.50 16.48
C ARG A 167 24.56 59.84 16.12
N ARG A 168 23.26 60.04 16.38
CA ARG A 168 22.57 61.33 16.22
C ARG A 168 22.87 62.24 17.42
N LEU A 169 22.86 61.70 18.63
CA LEU A 169 23.25 62.41 19.86
C LEU A 169 24.73 62.82 19.80
N GLU A 170 25.62 61.93 19.36
CA GLU A 170 27.04 62.23 19.12
C GLU A 170 27.23 63.40 18.14
N ARG A 171 26.51 63.38 17.01
CA ARG A 171 26.56 64.50 16.02
C ARG A 171 26.07 65.81 16.62
N LYS A 172 24.97 65.82 17.37
CA LYS A 172 24.49 67.01 18.09
C LYS A 172 25.53 67.53 19.08
N ALA A 173 26.14 66.65 19.88
CA ALA A 173 27.19 67.02 20.82
C ALA A 173 28.44 67.61 20.11
N ILE A 174 28.80 67.11 18.93
CA ILE A 174 29.89 67.68 18.10
C ILE A 174 29.50 69.07 17.55
N GLU A 175 28.25 69.26 17.12
CA GLU A 175 27.74 70.56 16.65
C GLU A 175 27.66 71.58 17.80
N GLU A 176 27.16 71.19 18.96
CA GLU A 176 27.15 72.00 20.19
C GLU A 176 28.58 72.38 20.61
N ARG A 177 29.53 71.43 20.57
CA ARG A 177 30.95 71.70 20.86
C ARG A 177 31.53 72.73 19.88
N ARG A 178 31.27 72.58 18.57
CA ARG A 178 31.69 73.55 17.54
C ARG A 178 31.07 74.93 17.73
N ASN A 179 29.80 75.00 18.12
CA ASN A 179 29.14 76.27 18.43
C ASN A 179 29.79 76.94 19.65
N ILE A 180 30.13 76.17 20.69
CA ILE A 180 30.88 76.68 21.86
C ILE A 180 32.28 77.14 21.44
N GLU A 181 33.02 76.35 20.66
CA GLU A 181 34.33 76.72 20.06
C GLU A 181 34.24 78.06 19.32
N LEU A 182 33.25 78.25 18.43
CA LEU A 182 33.02 79.50 17.71
C LEU A 182 32.64 80.67 18.63
N THR A 183 31.82 80.46 19.67
CA THR A 183 31.51 81.53 20.64
C THR A 183 32.73 81.93 21.46
N LEU A 184 33.62 80.98 21.76
CA LEU A 184 34.89 81.22 22.44
C LEU A 184 35.87 81.99 21.53
N GLU A 185 35.97 81.64 20.25
CA GLU A 185 36.75 82.38 19.26
C GLU A 185 36.24 83.82 19.10
N ASN A 186 34.93 84.02 18.97
CA ASN A 186 34.32 85.34 18.90
C ASN A 186 34.57 86.16 20.18
N ALA A 187 34.46 85.55 21.36
CA ALA A 187 34.80 86.21 22.61
C ALA A 187 36.30 86.59 22.69
N ASN A 188 37.20 85.72 22.21
CA ASN A 188 38.63 86.02 22.12
C ASN A 188 38.94 87.15 21.12
N GLN A 189 38.20 87.23 20.00
CA GLN A 189 38.28 88.36 19.07
C GLN A 189 37.79 89.66 19.72
N MET A 190 36.65 89.66 20.42
CA MET A 190 36.19 90.83 21.18
C MET A 190 37.21 91.24 22.25
N VAL A 191 37.86 90.30 22.94
CA VAL A 191 38.93 90.59 23.89
C VAL A 191 40.16 91.19 23.21
N SER A 192 40.54 90.74 22.01
CA SER A 192 41.68 91.31 21.28
C SER A 192 41.37 92.70 20.72
N GLU A 193 40.17 92.93 20.19
CA GLU A 193 39.66 94.25 19.80
C GLU A 193 39.64 95.22 20.99
N LEU A 194 39.12 94.79 22.14
CA LEU A 194 39.12 95.59 23.37
C LEU A 194 40.55 95.89 23.86
N ARG A 195 41.49 94.96 23.74
CA ARG A 195 42.92 95.21 24.05
C ARG A 195 43.54 96.24 23.11
N ILE A 196 43.25 96.19 21.82
CA ILE A 196 43.72 97.18 20.84
C ILE A 196 43.07 98.55 21.10
N ALA A 197 41.76 98.58 21.36
CA ALA A 197 41.04 99.80 21.69
C ALA A 197 41.53 100.44 23.01
N LEU A 198 41.84 99.62 24.01
CA LEU A 198 42.47 100.04 25.27
C LEU A 198 43.86 100.62 25.01
N SER A 199 44.73 99.91 24.29
CA SER A 199 46.08 100.41 23.94
C SER A 199 46.01 101.72 23.14
N GLY A 200 45.05 101.86 22.22
CA GLY A 200 44.80 103.11 21.50
C GLY A 200 44.23 104.23 22.39
N ALA A 201 43.48 103.90 23.44
CA ALA A 201 43.01 104.86 24.43
C ALA A 201 44.12 105.29 25.40
N GLU A 202 44.96 104.37 25.85
CA GLU A 202 46.18 104.61 26.64
C GLU A 202 47.16 105.49 25.86
N GLY A 203 47.36 105.22 24.57
CA GLY A 203 48.17 106.07 23.68
C GLY A 203 47.60 107.48 23.53
N ARG A 204 46.27 107.64 23.44
CA ARG A 204 45.61 108.96 23.44
C ARG A 204 45.70 109.66 24.79
N ALA A 205 45.56 108.94 25.90
CA ALA A 205 45.71 109.49 27.25
C ALA A 205 47.14 110.01 27.44
N SER A 206 48.16 109.18 27.16
CA SER A 206 49.57 109.58 27.17
C SER A 206 49.86 110.78 26.26
N ALA A 207 49.29 110.81 25.04
CA ALA A 207 49.41 111.98 24.17
C ALA A 207 48.78 113.25 24.78
N LEU A 208 47.60 113.14 25.39
CA LEU A 208 46.96 114.24 26.11
C LEU A 208 47.76 114.67 27.35
N ASP A 209 48.35 113.73 28.10
CA ASP A 209 49.22 114.02 29.24
C ASP A 209 50.48 114.79 28.80
N THR A 210 51.09 114.43 27.66
CA THR A 210 52.22 115.22 27.11
C THR A 210 51.78 116.60 26.61
N GLN A 211 50.58 116.75 26.05
CA GLN A 211 50.03 118.06 25.69
C GLN A 211 49.71 118.90 26.92
N LEU A 212 49.15 118.28 27.97
CA LEU A 212 48.83 118.92 29.23
C LEU A 212 50.12 119.38 29.92
N ALA A 213 51.18 118.56 29.96
CA ALA A 213 52.49 118.96 30.45
C ALA A 213 53.08 120.16 29.67
N ARG A 214 52.92 120.21 28.33
CA ARG A 214 53.33 121.37 27.50
C ARG A 214 52.50 122.62 27.80
N VAL A 215 51.18 122.48 27.91
CA VAL A 215 50.27 123.60 28.19
C VAL A 215 50.47 124.11 29.62
N GLU A 216 50.72 123.24 30.59
CA GLU A 216 51.11 123.65 31.94
C GLU A 216 52.47 124.35 31.96
N GLY A 217 53.44 123.91 31.15
CA GLY A 217 54.70 124.65 30.93
C GLY A 217 54.43 126.08 30.44
N ALA A 218 53.71 126.20 29.31
CA ALA A 218 53.34 127.50 28.74
C ALA A 218 52.46 128.35 29.69
N LYS A 219 51.64 127.71 30.53
CA LYS A 219 50.86 128.37 31.58
C LYS A 219 51.77 128.91 32.68
N ARG A 220 52.74 128.14 33.18
CA ARG A 220 53.73 128.61 34.16
C ARG A 220 54.50 129.82 33.62
N ASP A 221 54.90 129.80 32.35
CA ASP A 221 55.54 130.94 31.67
C ASP A 221 54.61 132.17 31.54
N ALA A 222 53.32 131.94 31.28
CA ALA A 222 52.33 133.00 31.18
C ALA A 222 51.97 133.59 32.56
N GLU A 223 51.84 132.77 33.59
CA GLU A 223 51.62 133.18 34.98
C GLU A 223 52.83 133.96 35.53
N TYR A 224 54.06 133.58 35.16
CA TYR A 224 55.26 134.37 35.45
C TYR A 224 55.20 135.77 34.81
N LYS A 225 54.78 135.86 33.54
CA LYS A 225 54.60 137.14 32.83
C LYS A 225 53.45 137.99 33.42
N LEU A 226 52.33 137.37 33.79
CA LEU A 226 51.19 138.05 34.41
C LEU A 226 51.49 138.49 35.84
N GLY A 227 52.27 137.72 36.60
CA GLY A 227 52.79 138.11 37.91
C GLY A 227 53.63 139.39 37.84
N SER A 228 54.52 139.48 36.84
CA SER A 228 55.29 140.69 36.55
C SER A 228 54.37 141.91 36.31
N ILE A 229 53.38 141.79 35.44
CA ILE A 229 52.43 142.88 35.12
C ILE A 229 51.56 143.27 36.33
N VAL A 230 51.08 142.31 37.12
CA VAL A 230 50.28 142.55 38.34
C VAL A 230 51.12 143.21 39.44
N SER A 231 52.41 142.90 39.52
CA SER A 231 53.35 143.58 40.44
C SER A 231 53.63 145.03 40.03
N SER A 232 53.64 145.34 38.73
CA SER A 232 53.74 146.71 38.22
C SER A 232 52.46 147.52 38.48
N LEU A 233 51.28 146.94 38.26
CA LEU A 233 49.99 147.65 38.40
C LEU A 233 49.55 147.83 39.88
N ARG A 234 49.99 146.97 40.80
CA ARG A 234 49.74 147.17 42.25
C ARG A 234 50.49 148.36 42.86
N ARG A 235 51.47 148.96 42.16
CA ARG A 235 52.32 150.03 42.71
C ARG A 235 51.81 151.46 42.49
N THR A 236 50.83 151.67 41.61
CA THR A 236 50.53 153.03 41.09
C THR A 236 49.13 153.56 41.39
N ILE A 237 48.10 152.70 41.53
CA ILE A 237 46.73 153.15 41.83
C ILE A 237 46.10 152.22 42.86
N GLY A 238 46.11 152.64 44.13
CA GLY A 238 45.50 151.91 45.24
C GLY A 238 43.99 152.12 45.30
N TYR A 239 43.21 151.22 44.71
CA TYR A 239 41.78 151.08 45.00
C TYR A 239 41.41 149.62 45.23
N GLY A 240 41.02 149.32 46.47
CA GLY A 240 40.24 148.11 46.78
C GLY A 240 38.77 148.39 46.52
N SER A 241 38.05 147.44 45.91
CA SER A 241 36.60 147.46 45.83
C SER A 241 36.03 146.05 45.97
N ARG A 242 35.07 145.89 46.89
CA ARG A 242 34.29 144.66 47.11
C ARG A 242 32.94 144.82 46.42
N SER A 243 32.66 144.05 45.35
CA SER A 243 31.30 143.67 44.94
C SER A 243 31.32 142.63 43.80
N ARG A 244 30.15 142.01 43.54
CA ARG A 244 29.85 140.91 42.59
C ARG A 244 30.46 139.55 43.01
N SER A 245 29.71 138.46 43.20
CA SER A 245 28.39 138.01 42.69
C SER A 245 28.37 137.66 41.19
N GLY A 246 28.49 136.36 40.91
CA GLY A 246 28.54 135.69 39.61
C GLY A 246 29.28 134.34 39.75
N ALA A 247 28.94 133.25 39.08
CA ALA A 247 27.82 132.94 38.18
C ALA A 247 27.41 131.45 38.39
N ARG A 248 26.12 131.10 38.33
CA ARG A 248 25.50 130.36 37.19
C ARG A 248 26.50 129.48 36.43
N LEU A 249 26.30 128.16 36.35
CA LEU A 249 25.41 127.50 35.39
C LEU A 249 25.17 126.04 35.83
N ARG A 250 23.91 125.61 35.92
CA ARG A 250 23.23 124.58 35.07
C ARG A 250 23.69 123.12 35.21
N SER A 251 22.85 122.11 35.04
CA SER A 251 21.38 121.93 35.17
C SER A 251 21.00 120.55 34.62
N ARG A 252 20.01 119.87 35.24
CA ARG A 252 19.19 118.77 34.65
C ARG A 252 19.97 117.47 34.33
N SER A 253 19.56 116.25 34.70
CA SER A 253 18.24 115.58 34.63
C SER A 253 17.71 115.44 33.18
N PRO A 254 16.88 114.44 32.81
CA PRO A 254 16.39 113.26 33.56
C PRO A 254 16.43 111.94 32.73
N SER A 255 15.86 110.85 33.27
CA SER A 255 15.23 109.76 32.49
C SER A 255 13.90 110.26 31.84
N PRO A 256 13.13 109.50 31.03
CA PRO A 256 13.29 108.13 30.54
C PRO A 256 13.04 107.94 29.00
N ASN A 257 13.05 106.68 28.54
CA ASN A 257 12.32 106.07 27.41
C ASN A 257 12.04 106.86 26.10
N ILE A 258 12.41 106.27 24.93
CA ILE A 258 11.52 105.92 23.78
C ILE A 258 12.32 105.65 22.47
N ARG A 259 11.78 104.73 21.61
CA ARG A 259 12.08 104.46 20.17
C ARG A 259 13.38 103.67 19.87
N ARG A 260 13.44 102.74 18.91
CA ARG A 260 12.64 102.42 17.68
C ARG A 260 12.56 100.88 17.49
N ARG A 261 11.70 100.23 16.69
CA ARG A 261 10.42 100.53 15.98
C ARG A 261 9.82 99.16 15.53
N PRO A 262 8.49 98.97 15.48
CA PRO A 262 7.87 97.82 14.81
C PRO A 262 7.12 98.18 13.50
N ILE A 263 6.88 97.15 12.68
CA ILE A 263 5.66 96.84 11.88
C ILE A 263 5.07 97.88 10.88
N SER A 264 4.63 97.38 9.72
CA SER A 264 3.61 98.01 8.86
C SER A 264 2.64 96.99 8.23
N PRO A 265 1.33 97.26 8.25
CA PRO A 265 0.39 96.67 7.29
C PRO A 265 -0.72 97.63 6.79
N THR A 266 -1.26 97.29 5.61
CA THR A 266 -2.64 97.53 5.11
C THR A 266 -3.24 98.93 4.86
N LYS A 267 -3.87 99.03 3.67
CA LYS A 267 -5.14 99.72 3.30
C LYS A 267 -5.31 101.23 3.52
N GLY A 268 -5.97 101.89 2.56
CA GLY A 268 -6.73 103.11 2.86
C GLY A 268 -6.99 104.04 1.67
N PHE A 269 -8.19 103.93 1.13
CA PHE A 269 -8.89 104.76 0.15
C PHE A 269 -8.81 106.31 0.29
N ASP A 270 -9.20 106.96 -0.81
CA ASP A 270 -9.87 108.27 -0.94
C ASP A 270 -9.13 109.63 -0.94
N SER A 271 -9.36 110.32 -2.06
CA SER A 271 -9.92 111.68 -2.18
C SER A 271 -9.05 112.94 -2.30
N ILE A 272 -9.29 113.63 -3.42
CA ILE A 272 -9.70 115.04 -3.54
C ILE A 272 -8.61 116.15 -3.69
N GLU A 273 -8.69 116.77 -4.88
CA GLU A 273 -8.47 118.19 -5.23
C GLU A 273 -7.08 118.86 -5.40
N ASN A 274 -6.97 119.51 -6.57
CA ASN A 274 -6.39 120.84 -6.83
C ASN A 274 -4.84 121.01 -6.71
N ARG A 275 -4.16 121.77 -7.60
CA ARG A 275 -4.60 122.72 -8.65
C ARG A 275 -3.49 122.99 -9.70
N ALA A 276 -3.90 123.38 -10.92
CA ALA A 276 -3.15 124.12 -11.98
C ALA A 276 -1.81 123.54 -12.53
N SER A 277 -1.59 123.17 -13.81
CA SER A 277 -1.90 123.77 -15.16
C SER A 277 -0.79 124.72 -15.70
N PRO A 278 -0.66 124.96 -17.03
CA PRO A 278 -1.40 124.45 -18.22
C PRO A 278 -0.46 123.79 -19.30
N ILE A 279 -0.94 123.22 -20.42
CA ILE A 279 -1.27 123.89 -21.71
C ILE A 279 -2.07 122.93 -22.64
N LEU A 280 -3.18 123.44 -23.21
CA LEU A 280 -3.84 123.22 -24.53
C LEU A 280 -3.73 121.83 -25.26
N ARG A 281 -4.76 121.27 -25.94
CA ARG A 281 -6.10 121.78 -26.33
C ARG A 281 -7.10 120.62 -26.60
N ARG A 282 -8.39 120.89 -26.32
CA ARG A 282 -9.63 120.16 -26.71
C ARG A 282 -9.72 119.80 -28.22
N THR A 283 -10.58 118.91 -28.72
CA THR A 283 -12.02 118.65 -28.41
C THR A 283 -12.49 117.19 -28.60
N SER A 284 -13.68 116.86 -28.06
CA SER A 284 -14.32 115.54 -28.14
C SER A 284 -15.84 115.60 -28.36
N ARG A 285 -16.41 114.44 -28.73
CA ARG A 285 -17.81 113.95 -28.49
C ARG A 285 -19.00 114.38 -29.38
N SER A 286 -19.66 113.34 -29.91
CA SER A 286 -21.11 113.19 -30.18
C SER A 286 -21.87 112.79 -28.87
N PRO A 287 -23.18 112.41 -28.86
CA PRO A 287 -24.23 112.46 -29.89
C PRO A 287 -25.66 112.95 -29.44
N HIS A 288 -26.51 113.25 -30.43
CA HIS A 288 -27.99 113.03 -30.51
C HIS A 288 -28.97 113.52 -29.41
N HIS A 289 -29.96 114.34 -29.79
CA HIS A 289 -31.35 113.90 -30.11
C HIS A 289 -32.29 115.06 -30.52
N ARG A 290 -33.25 114.77 -31.44
CA ARG A 290 -34.66 115.26 -31.62
C ARG A 290 -35.05 116.73 -31.27
N SER A 291 -36.01 117.41 -31.90
CA SER A 291 -36.85 117.25 -33.13
C SER A 291 -37.78 118.49 -33.22
N ARG A 292 -37.99 119.11 -34.41
CA ARG A 292 -39.29 119.68 -34.89
C ARG A 292 -39.15 120.57 -36.14
N SER A 293 -40.02 120.33 -37.11
CA SER A 293 -40.61 121.30 -38.07
C SER A 293 -42.06 121.61 -37.56
N PRO A 294 -42.97 122.41 -38.20
CA PRO A 294 -43.01 122.85 -39.62
C PRO A 294 -43.57 124.27 -39.94
N GLY A 295 -43.49 124.68 -41.23
CA GLY A 295 -44.56 125.43 -41.93
C GLY A 295 -44.27 126.81 -42.57
N TYR A 296 -44.48 126.92 -43.90
CA TYR A 296 -45.33 127.91 -44.63
C TYR A 296 -44.96 129.44 -44.64
N ASP A 297 -45.18 130.27 -45.70
CA ASP A 297 -45.55 130.03 -47.12
C ASP A 297 -45.51 131.30 -48.06
N VAL A 298 -45.56 131.06 -49.40
CA VAL A 298 -46.32 131.79 -50.48
C VAL A 298 -45.89 133.18 -51.06
N GLU A 299 -45.61 133.20 -52.39
CA GLU A 299 -45.90 134.21 -53.46
C GLU A 299 -45.46 135.71 -53.36
N ARG A 300 -45.42 136.59 -54.41
CA ARG A 300 -45.61 136.58 -55.90
C ARG A 300 -45.06 137.92 -56.50
N ALA A 301 -44.81 137.99 -57.81
CA ALA A 301 -44.36 139.21 -58.53
C ALA A 301 -45.50 140.12 -59.07
N ARG A 302 -45.25 141.44 -59.26
CA ARG A 302 -45.71 142.31 -60.40
C ARG A 302 -45.48 143.84 -60.20
N SER A 303 -45.15 144.53 -61.29
CA SER A 303 -45.41 145.98 -61.56
C SER A 303 -46.81 146.14 -62.23
N PRO A 304 -47.36 147.32 -62.64
CA PRO A 304 -46.80 148.69 -62.78
C PRO A 304 -47.76 149.88 -62.41
N GLY A 305 -47.37 151.15 -62.69
CA GLY A 305 -48.32 152.16 -63.23
C GLY A 305 -48.36 153.62 -62.68
N SER A 306 -48.19 154.59 -63.61
CA SER A 306 -48.97 155.85 -63.79
C SER A 306 -48.62 157.20 -63.08
N THR A 307 -48.16 158.16 -63.92
CA THR A 307 -48.60 159.58 -64.08
C THR A 307 -48.64 160.62 -62.94
N PHE A 308 -47.99 161.77 -63.18
CA PHE A 308 -48.67 163.08 -63.26
C PHE A 308 -47.98 163.99 -64.30
N VAL A 309 -48.66 165.05 -64.74
CA VAL A 309 -48.33 165.94 -65.87
C VAL A 309 -48.34 167.39 -65.37
N ASP A 310 -47.58 168.30 -65.97
CA ASP A 310 -48.04 169.69 -66.05
C ASP A 310 -47.65 170.33 -67.40
N VAL A 311 -48.52 171.20 -67.94
CA VAL A 311 -48.48 171.71 -69.33
C VAL A 311 -48.95 173.15 -69.41
N ALA A 312 -48.07 174.02 -69.92
CA ALA A 312 -48.33 175.27 -70.64
C ALA A 312 -47.00 175.70 -71.29
N ASP A 313 -46.86 176.10 -72.57
CA ASP A 313 -47.81 176.25 -73.69
C ASP A 313 -47.18 175.62 -74.96
N ILE A 314 -47.98 175.25 -75.97
CA ILE A 314 -47.47 174.60 -77.21
C ILE A 314 -47.85 175.37 -78.47
N ASP A 315 -46.81 175.76 -79.21
CA ASP A 315 -46.82 176.44 -80.51
C ASP A 315 -47.06 175.42 -81.67
N PRO A 316 -47.81 175.75 -82.73
CA PRO A 316 -48.45 174.74 -83.60
C PRO A 316 -47.53 173.93 -84.53
N GLU A 317 -46.21 174.15 -84.54
CA GLU A 317 -45.26 173.28 -85.28
C GLU A 317 -45.06 171.90 -84.62
N GLN A 318 -45.26 171.74 -83.30
CA GLN A 318 -45.03 170.44 -82.62
C GLN A 318 -45.98 169.32 -83.10
N ILE A 319 -47.15 169.66 -83.65
CA ILE A 319 -48.13 168.67 -84.14
C ILE A 319 -47.59 167.90 -85.37
N ARG A 320 -46.68 168.51 -86.15
CA ARG A 320 -46.13 167.93 -87.39
C ARG A 320 -44.94 166.99 -87.20
N SER A 321 -44.28 166.99 -86.04
CA SER A 321 -43.25 165.99 -85.71
C SER A 321 -43.89 164.71 -85.20
N ALA A 322 -44.82 164.82 -84.24
CA ALA A 322 -45.50 163.68 -83.59
C ALA A 322 -46.14 162.68 -84.59
N LEU A 323 -46.67 163.18 -85.70
CA LEU A 323 -47.28 162.35 -86.75
C LEU A 323 -46.27 161.50 -87.54
N ARG A 324 -45.01 161.94 -87.66
CA ARG A 324 -43.92 161.14 -88.28
C ARG A 324 -43.39 160.08 -87.32
N ASP A 325 -43.25 160.44 -86.05
CA ASP A 325 -42.76 159.52 -85.00
C ASP A 325 -43.72 158.33 -84.81
N PHE A 326 -45.04 158.57 -84.89
CA PHE A 326 -46.06 157.52 -84.78
C PHE A 326 -45.93 156.43 -85.87
N VAL A 327 -45.77 156.80 -87.14
CA VAL A 327 -45.64 155.83 -88.25
C VAL A 327 -44.39 154.98 -88.10
N GLN A 328 -43.28 155.59 -87.67
CA GLN A 328 -42.04 154.86 -87.43
C GLN A 328 -42.18 153.86 -86.27
N SER A 329 -42.90 154.23 -85.20
CA SER A 329 -43.18 153.34 -84.07
C SER A 329 -44.03 152.13 -84.45
N PHE A 330 -44.98 152.27 -85.39
CA PHE A 330 -45.82 151.16 -85.85
C PHE A 330 -44.99 150.09 -86.57
N ILE A 331 -44.07 150.52 -87.45
CA ILE A 331 -43.19 149.61 -88.22
C ILE A 331 -42.24 148.85 -87.29
N THR A 332 -41.73 149.48 -86.22
CA THR A 332 -40.95 148.74 -85.21
C THR A 332 -41.80 147.73 -84.48
N THR A 333 -43.02 148.08 -84.04
CA THR A 333 -43.88 147.13 -83.30
C THR A 333 -44.34 145.92 -84.12
N GLU A 334 -44.54 146.04 -85.43
CA GLU A 334 -44.83 144.89 -86.30
C GLU A 334 -43.63 143.94 -86.42
N ARG A 335 -42.40 144.48 -86.52
CA ARG A 335 -41.17 143.68 -86.52
C ARG A 335 -40.95 142.98 -85.19
N ASP A 336 -41.07 143.73 -84.09
CA ASP A 336 -40.94 143.19 -82.73
C ASP A 336 -41.95 142.05 -82.49
N ARG A 337 -43.18 142.17 -83.01
CA ARG A 337 -44.20 141.10 -82.97
C ARG A 337 -43.74 139.87 -83.75
N ASP A 338 -43.28 140.04 -84.98
CA ASP A 338 -42.92 138.90 -85.84
C ASP A 338 -41.66 138.19 -85.33
N ASP A 339 -40.70 138.93 -84.76
CA ASP A 339 -39.55 138.38 -84.04
C ASP A 339 -40.01 137.61 -82.78
N CYS A 340 -40.92 138.16 -81.97
CA CYS A 340 -41.52 137.45 -80.83
C CYS A 340 -42.25 136.16 -81.25
N VAL A 341 -42.93 136.15 -82.41
CA VAL A 341 -43.58 134.96 -82.96
C VAL A 341 -42.54 133.93 -83.41
N ALA A 342 -41.46 134.35 -84.09
CA ALA A 342 -40.36 133.49 -84.46
C ALA A 342 -39.72 132.83 -83.23
N GLU A 343 -39.38 133.61 -82.19
CA GLU A 343 -38.87 133.12 -80.91
C GLU A 343 -39.84 132.13 -80.25
N ALA A 344 -41.14 132.44 -80.19
CA ALA A 344 -42.14 131.54 -79.64
C ALA A 344 -42.25 130.20 -80.40
N THR A 345 -42.10 130.19 -81.74
CA THR A 345 -42.05 128.94 -82.50
C THR A 345 -40.74 128.16 -82.28
N GLN A 346 -39.62 128.85 -82.12
CA GLN A 346 -38.33 128.23 -81.80
C GLN A 346 -38.34 127.59 -80.40
N LEU A 347 -38.85 128.30 -79.39
CA LEU A 347 -39.03 127.78 -78.04
C LEU A 347 -39.98 126.57 -77.99
N ARG A 348 -41.05 126.55 -78.80
CA ARG A 348 -41.93 125.37 -78.92
C ARG A 348 -41.23 124.16 -79.54
N ARG A 349 -40.34 124.35 -80.52
CA ARG A 349 -39.53 123.25 -81.08
C ARG A 349 -38.55 122.72 -80.03
N ILE A 350 -37.84 123.60 -79.35
CA ILE A 350 -36.89 123.25 -78.27
C ILE A 350 -37.61 122.49 -77.15
N ASN A 351 -38.77 122.94 -76.69
CA ASN A 351 -39.55 122.23 -75.67
C ASN A 351 -39.95 120.82 -76.13
N LYS A 352 -40.42 120.65 -77.37
CA LYS A 352 -40.74 119.32 -77.91
C LYS A 352 -39.51 118.41 -77.99
N GLU A 353 -38.36 118.94 -78.42
CA GLU A 353 -37.11 118.18 -78.43
C GLU A 353 -36.66 117.78 -77.01
N LEU A 354 -36.89 118.64 -76.01
CA LEU A 354 -36.65 118.32 -74.60
C LEU A 354 -37.63 117.25 -74.07
N GLU A 355 -38.91 117.30 -74.45
CA GLU A 355 -39.93 116.28 -74.10
C GLU A 355 -39.62 114.90 -74.72
N ASP A 356 -39.22 114.88 -76.00
CA ASP A 356 -38.77 113.66 -76.70
C ASP A 356 -37.48 113.11 -76.06
N ASN A 357 -36.55 113.97 -75.66
CA ASN A 357 -35.31 113.57 -74.99
C ASN A 357 -35.56 113.08 -73.55
N LEU A 358 -36.49 113.70 -72.81
CA LEU A 358 -36.96 113.24 -71.50
C LEU A 358 -37.56 111.84 -71.63
N SER A 359 -38.47 111.64 -72.59
CA SER A 359 -39.14 110.36 -72.83
C SER A 359 -38.13 109.24 -73.19
N ARG A 360 -37.10 109.56 -73.99
CA ARG A 360 -35.98 108.64 -74.28
C ARG A 360 -35.15 108.33 -73.03
N ALA A 361 -34.89 109.32 -72.18
CA ALA A 361 -34.16 109.14 -70.92
C ALA A 361 -34.96 108.30 -69.92
N GLU A 362 -36.28 108.50 -69.81
CA GLU A 362 -37.19 107.72 -68.97
C GLU A 362 -37.30 106.26 -69.44
N LEU A 363 -37.43 106.01 -70.75
CA LEU A 363 -37.41 104.66 -71.30
C LEU A 363 -36.09 103.95 -70.99
N ARG A 364 -34.95 104.64 -71.17
CA ARG A 364 -33.62 104.12 -70.84
C ARG A 364 -33.45 103.87 -69.34
N TYR A 365 -33.96 104.75 -68.49
CA TYR A 365 -33.95 104.59 -67.03
C TYR A 365 -34.76 103.35 -66.61
N ASN A 366 -35.98 103.21 -67.12
CA ASN A 366 -36.84 102.06 -66.84
C ASN A 366 -36.24 100.73 -67.34
N GLN A 367 -35.55 100.73 -68.49
CA GLN A 367 -34.79 99.57 -68.97
C GLN A 367 -33.62 99.23 -68.03
N LEU A 368 -32.82 100.23 -67.63
CA LEU A 368 -31.71 100.03 -66.69
C LEU A 368 -32.20 99.53 -65.33
N GLN A 369 -33.29 100.09 -64.79
CA GLN A 369 -33.90 99.65 -63.55
C GLN A 369 -34.36 98.18 -63.62
N LYS A 370 -34.98 97.76 -64.73
CA LYS A 370 -35.33 96.34 -64.95
C LYS A 370 -34.10 95.43 -64.98
N THR A 371 -33.04 95.83 -65.69
CA THR A 371 -31.79 95.04 -65.70
C THR A 371 -31.11 95.00 -64.33
N LEU A 372 -31.18 96.08 -63.55
CA LEU A 372 -30.64 96.13 -62.20
C LEU A 372 -31.41 95.16 -61.28
N MET A 373 -32.75 95.14 -61.35
CA MET A 373 -33.56 94.20 -60.58
C MET A 373 -33.25 92.74 -60.94
N SER A 374 -33.10 92.40 -62.23
CA SER A 374 -32.72 91.03 -62.61
C SER A 374 -31.31 90.66 -62.11
N PHE A 375 -30.34 91.59 -62.15
CA PHE A 375 -29.01 91.35 -61.56
C PHE A 375 -29.05 91.22 -60.03
N GLU A 376 -29.93 91.93 -59.34
CA GLU A 376 -30.14 91.76 -57.89
C GLU A 376 -30.78 90.41 -57.54
N GLU A 377 -31.72 89.91 -58.36
CA GLU A 377 -32.32 88.59 -58.22
C GLU A 377 -31.31 87.47 -58.51
N ASP A 378 -30.54 87.58 -59.60
CA ASP A 378 -29.45 86.66 -59.92
C ASP A 378 -28.39 86.62 -58.80
N LYS A 379 -28.02 87.79 -58.26
CA LYS A 379 -27.10 87.89 -57.12
C LYS A 379 -27.66 87.18 -55.89
N LYS A 380 -28.93 87.42 -55.50
CA LYS A 380 -29.59 86.70 -54.40
C LYS A 380 -29.62 85.19 -54.66
N GLY A 381 -29.84 84.78 -55.91
CA GLY A 381 -29.77 83.38 -56.36
C GLY A 381 -28.37 82.77 -56.32
N VAL A 382 -27.31 83.56 -56.48
CA VAL A 382 -25.92 83.13 -56.26
C VAL A 382 -25.58 83.07 -54.77
N ASP A 383 -25.97 84.07 -53.98
CA ASP A 383 -25.71 84.14 -52.55
C ASP A 383 -26.38 82.98 -51.78
N THR A 384 -27.61 82.61 -52.14
CA THR A 384 -28.30 81.42 -51.61
C THR A 384 -27.62 80.11 -51.99
N ARG A 385 -27.16 79.96 -53.25
CA ARG A 385 -26.37 78.79 -53.69
C ARG A 385 -25.02 78.72 -52.97
N LEU A 386 -24.35 79.84 -52.79
CA LEU A 386 -23.10 79.94 -52.03
C LEU A 386 -23.30 79.53 -50.56
N HIS A 387 -24.34 80.05 -49.90
CA HIS A 387 -24.66 79.69 -48.53
C HIS A 387 -25.02 78.20 -48.38
N SER A 388 -25.77 77.64 -49.34
CA SER A 388 -26.06 76.20 -49.39
C SER A 388 -24.79 75.37 -49.59
N ALA A 389 -23.87 75.80 -50.45
CA ALA A 389 -22.60 75.12 -50.70
C ALA A 389 -21.67 75.19 -49.47
N GLN A 390 -21.58 76.35 -48.81
CA GLN A 390 -20.86 76.53 -47.54
C GLN A 390 -21.42 75.62 -46.44
N SER A 391 -22.74 75.52 -46.33
CA SER A 391 -23.42 74.65 -45.36
C SER A 391 -23.16 73.17 -45.65
N ALA A 392 -23.18 72.76 -46.92
CA ALA A 392 -22.84 71.40 -47.33
C ALA A 392 -21.36 71.06 -47.06
N LEU A 393 -20.45 71.99 -47.36
CA LEU A 393 -19.02 71.83 -47.04
C LEU A 393 -18.78 71.67 -45.54
N LEU A 394 -19.43 72.48 -44.69
CA LEU A 394 -19.32 72.34 -43.24
C LEU A 394 -19.83 70.97 -42.74
N LEU A 395 -20.94 70.48 -43.29
CA LEU A 395 -21.45 69.14 -42.97
C LEU A 395 -20.50 68.02 -43.44
N HIS A 396 -19.82 68.18 -44.59
CA HIS A 396 -18.79 67.26 -45.05
C HIS A 396 -17.54 67.31 -44.17
N GLU A 397 -17.05 68.50 -43.78
CA GLU A 397 -15.95 68.65 -42.81
C GLU A 397 -16.26 67.97 -41.49
N ASP A 398 -17.45 68.16 -40.92
CA ASP A 398 -17.85 67.52 -39.67
C ASP A 398 -18.01 66.01 -39.82
N THR A 399 -18.40 65.52 -41.00
CA THR A 399 -18.44 64.09 -41.30
C THR A 399 -17.03 63.49 -41.40
N ILE A 400 -16.08 64.20 -42.02
CA ILE A 400 -14.66 63.82 -42.05
C ILE A 400 -14.08 63.83 -40.63
N ARG A 401 -14.36 64.86 -39.82
CA ARG A 401 -13.91 64.92 -38.42
C ARG A 401 -14.50 63.80 -37.55
N ARG A 402 -15.72 63.31 -37.84
CA ARG A 402 -16.30 62.13 -37.18
C ARG A 402 -15.56 60.86 -37.60
N SER A 403 -15.41 60.61 -38.90
CA SER A 403 -14.72 59.41 -39.40
C SER A 403 -13.22 59.39 -39.05
N GLU A 404 -12.56 60.54 -38.92
CA GLU A 404 -11.20 60.64 -38.39
C GLU A 404 -11.10 60.27 -36.91
N ARG A 405 -12.09 60.65 -36.08
CA ARG A 405 -12.15 60.24 -34.67
C ARG A 405 -12.38 58.74 -34.56
N GLU A 406 -13.32 58.20 -35.34
CA GLU A 406 -13.58 56.76 -35.43
C GLU A 406 -12.32 56.02 -35.87
N ARG A 407 -11.65 56.46 -36.95
CA ARG A 407 -10.37 55.90 -37.41
C ARG A 407 -9.29 55.91 -36.33
N LYS A 408 -9.16 57.01 -35.56
CA LYS A 408 -8.23 57.06 -34.41
C LYS A 408 -8.60 56.01 -33.36
N THR A 409 -9.87 55.91 -32.96
CA THR A 409 -10.30 54.89 -32.00
C THR A 409 -10.09 53.46 -32.49
N MET A 410 -10.24 53.19 -33.79
CA MET A 410 -9.94 51.88 -34.38
C MET A 410 -8.43 51.59 -34.38
N ILE A 411 -7.57 52.59 -34.61
CA ILE A 411 -6.11 52.45 -34.49
C ILE A 411 -5.71 52.18 -33.04
N ASP A 412 -6.29 52.89 -32.07
CA ASP A 412 -6.04 52.66 -30.65
C ASP A 412 -6.49 51.24 -30.22
N GLN A 413 -7.62 50.75 -30.76
CA GLN A 413 -8.06 49.37 -30.56
C GLN A 413 -7.12 48.34 -31.21
N ILE A 414 -6.64 48.58 -32.44
CA ILE A 414 -5.66 47.71 -33.11
C ILE A 414 -4.37 47.63 -32.30
N THR A 415 -3.80 48.76 -31.88
CA THR A 415 -2.55 48.76 -31.08
C THR A 415 -2.73 48.14 -29.69
N ALA A 416 -3.94 48.22 -29.10
CA ALA A 416 -4.27 47.49 -27.88
C ALA A 416 -4.33 45.97 -28.11
N LEU A 417 -4.94 45.52 -29.21
CA LEU A 417 -4.99 44.11 -29.60
C LEU A 417 -3.60 43.55 -29.96
N GLU A 418 -2.77 44.31 -30.67
CA GLU A 418 -1.37 43.95 -30.96
C GLU A 418 -0.56 43.74 -29.68
N ARG A 419 -0.67 44.64 -28.70
CA ARG A 419 -0.05 44.48 -27.38
C ARG A 419 -0.57 43.26 -26.64
N GLN A 420 -1.88 42.98 -26.74
CA GLN A 420 -2.48 41.78 -26.13
C GLN A 420 -1.98 40.50 -26.80
N ILE A 421 -1.85 40.47 -28.12
CA ILE A 421 -1.27 39.33 -28.87
C ILE A 421 0.17 39.10 -28.43
N LEU A 422 1.01 40.14 -28.39
CA LEU A 422 2.41 40.03 -27.94
C LEU A 422 2.52 39.54 -26.48
N ALA A 423 1.62 39.95 -25.59
CA ALA A 423 1.55 39.43 -24.22
C ALA A 423 1.20 37.93 -24.22
N MET A 424 0.14 37.53 -24.94
CA MET A 424 -0.27 36.12 -25.08
C MET A 424 0.81 35.24 -25.74
N GLU A 425 1.59 35.78 -26.68
CA GLU A 425 2.73 35.07 -27.27
C GLU A 425 3.88 34.86 -26.28
N ASN A 426 4.15 35.84 -25.41
CA ASN A 426 5.15 35.71 -24.37
C ASN A 426 4.71 34.74 -23.27
N ASP A 427 3.44 34.78 -22.86
CA ASP A 427 2.86 33.78 -21.95
C ASP A 427 2.91 32.37 -22.55
N LYS A 428 2.61 32.22 -23.85
CA LYS A 428 2.76 30.97 -24.59
C LYS A 428 4.21 30.46 -24.58
N LYS A 429 5.21 31.33 -24.80
CA LYS A 429 6.64 30.97 -24.71
C LYS A 429 7.00 30.47 -23.31
N GLN A 430 6.61 31.21 -22.27
CA GLN A 430 6.85 30.79 -20.87
C GLN A 430 6.18 29.46 -20.52
N ILE A 431 4.97 29.19 -21.04
CA ILE A 431 4.28 27.90 -20.86
C ILE A 431 5.04 26.78 -21.59
N ILE A 432 5.54 27.02 -22.80
CA ILE A 432 6.36 26.05 -23.54
C ILE A 432 7.67 25.75 -22.80
N GLU A 433 8.36 26.77 -22.27
CA GLU A 433 9.58 26.60 -21.45
C GLU A 433 9.30 25.81 -20.17
N LYS A 434 8.22 26.14 -19.43
CA LYS A 434 7.77 25.38 -18.25
C LYS A 434 7.43 23.94 -18.58
N MET A 435 6.77 23.67 -19.71
CA MET A 435 6.54 22.30 -20.19
C MET A 435 7.84 21.58 -20.56
N GLY A 436 8.83 22.28 -21.14
CA GLY A 436 10.15 21.74 -21.43
C GLY A 436 10.89 21.30 -20.16
N LEU A 437 10.93 22.17 -19.15
CA LEU A 437 11.49 21.86 -17.82
C LEU A 437 10.74 20.70 -17.14
N SER A 438 9.41 20.71 -17.20
CA SER A 438 8.60 19.62 -16.64
C SER A 438 8.89 18.27 -17.32
N LYS A 439 9.07 18.24 -18.65
CA LYS A 439 9.42 17.03 -19.39
C LYS A 439 10.84 16.54 -19.07
N SER A 440 11.79 17.45 -18.88
CA SER A 440 13.15 17.10 -18.46
C SER A 440 13.17 16.50 -17.05
N ASN A 441 12.38 17.06 -16.13
CA ASN A 441 12.17 16.49 -14.79
C ASN A 441 11.47 15.13 -14.86
N GLU A 442 10.46 14.96 -15.71
CA GLU A 442 9.77 13.69 -15.94
C GLU A 442 10.71 12.60 -16.47
N SER A 443 11.58 12.92 -17.44
CA SER A 443 12.62 11.98 -17.90
C SER A 443 13.60 11.62 -16.79
N ARG A 444 14.04 12.59 -15.98
CA ARG A 444 14.97 12.34 -14.87
C ARG A 444 14.34 11.44 -13.80
N LEU A 445 13.09 11.70 -13.42
CA LEU A 445 12.32 10.87 -12.50
C LEU A 445 12.04 9.46 -13.07
N SER A 446 11.87 9.34 -14.39
CA SER A 446 11.75 8.04 -15.07
C SER A 446 13.05 7.23 -14.99
N ASP A 447 14.20 7.89 -15.17
CA ASP A 447 15.51 7.24 -15.04
C ASP A 447 15.84 6.88 -13.58
N GLU A 448 15.58 7.76 -12.62
CA GLU A 448 15.66 7.49 -11.18
C GLU A 448 14.77 6.29 -10.80
N LYS A 449 13.52 6.26 -11.27
CA LYS A 449 12.59 5.12 -11.08
C LYS A 449 13.13 3.83 -11.70
N ARG A 450 13.79 3.89 -12.86
CA ARG A 450 14.42 2.72 -13.49
C ARG A 450 15.66 2.25 -12.74
N GLN A 451 16.44 3.15 -12.14
CA GLN A 451 17.57 2.80 -11.27
C GLN A 451 17.08 2.14 -9.98
N LEU A 452 16.08 2.72 -9.31
CA LEU A 452 15.47 2.14 -8.10
C LEU A 452 14.86 0.77 -8.35
N LYS A 453 14.25 0.53 -9.52
CA LYS A 453 13.78 -0.81 -9.91
C LYS A 453 14.90 -1.84 -10.02
N ARG A 454 16.01 -1.51 -10.69
CA ARG A 454 17.18 -2.42 -10.75
C ARG A 454 17.75 -2.69 -9.36
N ALA A 455 17.86 -1.66 -8.52
CA ALA A 455 18.33 -1.82 -7.14
C ALA A 455 17.37 -2.68 -6.30
N LEU A 456 16.07 -2.65 -6.55
CA LEU A 456 15.11 -3.57 -5.95
C LEU A 456 15.32 -5.00 -6.46
N GLU A 457 15.37 -5.20 -7.78
CA GLU A 457 15.63 -6.50 -8.42
C GLU A 457 16.94 -7.15 -7.93
N GLU A 458 18.01 -6.35 -7.74
CA GLU A 458 19.28 -6.79 -7.16
C GLU A 458 19.18 -7.19 -5.67
N ASN A 459 18.36 -6.49 -4.88
CA ASN A 459 18.15 -6.83 -3.47
C ASN A 459 17.22 -8.04 -3.31
N ASP A 460 16.20 -8.18 -4.15
CA ASP A 460 15.34 -9.36 -4.20
C ASP A 460 16.17 -10.60 -4.59
N ALA A 461 17.07 -10.48 -5.58
CA ALA A 461 18.02 -11.54 -5.93
C ALA A 461 18.89 -11.94 -4.73
N ARG A 462 19.49 -10.98 -4.02
CA ARG A 462 20.27 -11.25 -2.79
C ARG A 462 19.42 -11.89 -1.68
N ALA A 463 18.16 -11.48 -1.53
CA ALA A 463 17.25 -12.09 -0.57
C ALA A 463 17.00 -13.57 -0.91
N THR A 464 16.76 -13.90 -2.19
CA THR A 464 16.61 -15.31 -2.61
C THR A 464 17.89 -16.12 -2.41
N GLU A 465 19.07 -15.53 -2.63
CA GLU A 465 20.36 -16.20 -2.36
C GLU A 465 20.53 -16.49 -0.86
N LEU A 466 20.21 -15.53 0.01
CA LEU A 466 20.23 -15.70 1.47
C LEU A 466 19.17 -16.68 1.98
N GLU A 467 17.98 -16.75 1.38
CA GLU A 467 17.01 -17.81 1.69
C GLU A 467 17.54 -19.20 1.34
N MET A 468 18.23 -19.34 0.20
CA MET A 468 18.79 -20.63 -0.22
C MET A 468 19.96 -21.07 0.66
N THR A 469 20.82 -20.14 1.12
CA THR A 469 21.88 -20.48 2.10
C THR A 469 21.30 -20.79 3.47
N ASN A 470 20.29 -20.05 3.95
CA ASN A 470 19.59 -20.36 5.20
C ASN A 470 18.94 -21.75 5.16
N ARG A 471 18.20 -22.11 4.10
CA ARG A 471 17.65 -23.47 3.94
C ARG A 471 18.75 -24.55 3.89
N GLY A 472 19.90 -24.23 3.32
CA GLY A 472 21.08 -25.10 3.35
C GLY A 472 21.58 -25.36 4.78
N LEU A 473 21.75 -24.29 5.57
CA LEU A 473 22.17 -24.35 6.97
C LEU A 473 21.11 -25.02 7.87
N GLU A 474 19.82 -24.77 7.67
CA GLU A 474 18.73 -25.50 8.34
C GLU A 474 18.82 -27.01 8.05
N GLY A 475 19.10 -27.39 6.80
CA GLY A 475 19.35 -28.77 6.42
C GLY A 475 20.63 -29.38 7.01
N GLU A 476 21.64 -28.57 7.34
CA GLU A 476 22.83 -28.99 8.10
C GLU A 476 22.52 -29.18 9.59
N ILE A 477 21.77 -28.25 10.19
CA ILE A 477 21.30 -28.34 11.58
C ILE A 477 20.43 -29.58 11.78
N GLN A 478 19.50 -29.87 10.85
CA GLN A 478 18.68 -31.09 10.91
C GLN A 478 19.53 -32.38 10.84
N ARG A 479 20.57 -32.41 9.98
CA ARG A 479 21.52 -33.53 9.91
C ARG A 479 22.33 -33.70 11.20
N LEU A 480 22.84 -32.60 11.76
CA LEU A 480 23.58 -32.62 13.03
C LEU A 480 22.70 -33.04 14.20
N ASN A 481 21.45 -32.60 14.25
CA ASN A 481 20.48 -33.02 15.27
C ASN A 481 20.19 -34.52 15.17
N MET A 482 20.05 -35.09 13.97
CA MET A 482 19.88 -36.54 13.80
C MET A 482 21.09 -37.33 14.30
N ILE A 483 22.30 -36.88 13.96
CA ILE A 483 23.55 -37.47 14.47
C ILE A 483 23.64 -37.38 16.00
N LEU A 484 23.18 -36.26 16.59
CA LEU A 484 23.14 -36.08 18.04
C LEU A 484 22.13 -37.03 18.69
N THR A 485 20.92 -37.19 18.13
CA THR A 485 19.94 -38.16 18.64
C THR A 485 20.43 -39.59 18.50
N ASP A 486 21.11 -39.95 17.40
CA ASP A 486 21.73 -41.27 17.25
C ASP A 486 22.75 -41.50 18.37
N LYS A 487 23.60 -40.50 18.68
CA LYS A 487 24.57 -40.57 19.78
C LYS A 487 23.93 -40.62 21.16
N ASP A 488 22.82 -39.92 21.39
CA ASP A 488 22.07 -40.04 22.64
C ASP A 488 21.49 -41.46 22.80
N THR A 489 21.00 -42.09 21.72
CA THR A 489 20.55 -43.49 21.79
C THR A 489 21.70 -44.49 21.98
N GLU A 490 22.87 -44.27 21.37
CA GLU A 490 24.07 -45.06 21.65
C GLU A 490 24.47 -44.94 23.14
N ILE A 491 24.44 -43.72 23.70
CA ILE A 491 24.72 -43.47 25.11
C ILE A 491 23.71 -44.19 26.02
N GLN A 492 22.42 -44.14 25.71
CA GLN A 492 21.38 -44.87 26.46
C GLN A 492 21.61 -46.38 26.43
N VAL A 493 21.85 -46.97 25.25
CA VAL A 493 22.16 -48.41 25.11
C VAL A 493 23.43 -48.80 25.89
N HIS A 494 24.45 -47.92 25.90
CA HIS A 494 25.64 -48.14 26.72
C HIS A 494 25.36 -48.01 28.23
N GLN A 495 24.49 -47.10 28.66
CA GLN A 495 24.06 -46.97 30.06
C GLN A 495 23.28 -48.22 30.52
N GLU A 496 22.28 -48.67 29.76
CA GLU A 496 21.54 -49.91 30.03
C GLU A 496 22.47 -51.14 30.11
N ARG A 497 23.48 -51.20 29.22
CA ARG A 497 24.50 -52.25 29.27
C ARG A 497 25.39 -52.16 30.51
N CYS A 498 25.74 -50.97 30.96
CA CYS A 498 26.45 -50.78 32.23
C CYS A 498 25.60 -51.18 33.43
N GLU A 499 24.32 -50.79 33.48
CA GLU A 499 23.40 -51.18 34.55
C GLU A 499 23.16 -52.69 34.63
N THR A 500 23.00 -53.36 33.48
CA THR A 500 22.85 -54.82 33.43
C THR A 500 24.12 -55.54 33.85
N LEU A 501 25.31 -55.02 33.52
CA LEU A 501 26.58 -55.55 34.03
C LEU A 501 26.74 -55.31 35.55
N ILE A 502 26.33 -54.16 36.08
CA ILE A 502 26.33 -53.87 37.52
C ILE A 502 25.41 -54.86 38.27
N LYS A 503 24.19 -55.08 37.78
CA LYS A 503 23.27 -56.09 38.34
C LYS A 503 23.87 -57.51 38.27
N GLN A 504 24.52 -57.87 37.16
CA GLN A 504 25.23 -59.16 37.07
C GLN A 504 26.40 -59.26 38.05
N ILE A 505 27.14 -58.18 38.31
CA ILE A 505 28.19 -58.17 39.33
C ILE A 505 27.58 -58.38 40.71
N GLN A 506 26.53 -57.65 41.07
CA GLN A 506 25.80 -57.81 42.34
C GLN A 506 25.27 -59.24 42.54
N ASP A 507 24.60 -59.82 41.54
CA ASP A 507 24.15 -61.22 41.53
C ASP A 507 25.29 -62.22 41.77
N ARG A 508 26.51 -61.91 41.29
CA ARG A 508 27.70 -62.75 41.47
C ARG A 508 28.35 -62.52 42.82
N GLU A 509 28.36 -61.30 43.33
CA GLU A 509 28.81 -60.96 44.68
C GLU A 509 27.93 -61.63 45.74
N GLU A 510 26.60 -61.59 45.60
CA GLU A 510 25.66 -62.31 46.47
C GLU A 510 25.87 -63.83 46.40
N LYS A 511 26.10 -64.39 45.21
CA LYS A 511 26.46 -65.81 45.05
C LYS A 511 27.80 -66.15 45.71
N CYS A 512 28.81 -65.31 45.56
CA CYS A 512 30.09 -65.47 46.25
C CYS A 512 29.94 -65.36 47.77
N GLN A 513 29.15 -64.43 48.29
CA GLN A 513 28.85 -64.31 49.72
C GLN A 513 28.10 -65.54 50.26
N SER A 514 27.09 -66.04 49.54
CA SER A 514 26.35 -67.25 49.96
C SER A 514 27.22 -68.51 49.90
N LEU A 515 28.11 -68.63 48.91
CA LEU A 515 29.11 -69.70 48.84
C LEU A 515 30.15 -69.56 49.96
N GLN A 516 30.62 -68.36 50.27
CA GLN A 516 31.51 -68.11 51.40
C GLN A 516 30.86 -68.54 52.72
N LEU A 517 29.62 -68.15 52.97
CA LEU A 517 28.86 -68.61 54.15
C LEU A 517 28.67 -70.13 54.18
N SER A 518 28.58 -70.80 53.03
CA SER A 518 28.54 -72.26 52.93
C SER A 518 29.91 -72.89 53.23
N VAL A 519 30.99 -72.30 52.73
CA VAL A 519 32.38 -72.70 53.04
C VAL A 519 32.66 -72.52 54.53
N ASP A 520 32.33 -71.36 55.12
CA ASP A 520 32.52 -71.10 56.55
C ASP A 520 31.75 -72.11 57.43
N ARG A 521 30.52 -72.45 57.03
CA ARG A 521 29.72 -73.53 57.68
C ARG A 521 30.38 -74.89 57.53
N LEU A 522 30.84 -75.25 56.32
CA LEU A 522 31.49 -76.53 56.06
C LEU A 522 32.81 -76.65 56.81
N SER A 523 33.65 -75.60 56.83
CA SER A 523 34.87 -75.50 57.62
C SER A 523 34.59 -75.64 59.12
N LEU A 524 33.51 -75.03 59.64
CA LEU A 524 33.11 -75.19 61.04
C LEU A 524 32.59 -76.60 61.35
N THR A 525 31.92 -77.27 60.41
CA THR A 525 31.57 -78.70 60.58
C THR A 525 32.79 -79.61 60.45
N LEU A 526 33.74 -79.29 59.57
CA LEU A 526 34.99 -80.03 59.39
C LEU A 526 35.83 -79.95 60.66
N ALA A 527 36.04 -78.75 61.22
CA ALA A 527 36.74 -78.56 62.48
C ALA A 527 36.12 -79.38 63.64
N LYS A 528 34.78 -79.47 63.72
CA LYS A 528 34.09 -80.34 64.69
C LYS A 528 34.29 -81.83 64.43
N VAL A 529 34.38 -82.24 63.17
CA VAL A 529 34.68 -83.64 62.79
C VAL A 529 36.15 -83.96 63.05
N GLU A 530 37.09 -83.05 62.81
CA GLU A 530 38.51 -83.17 63.13
C GLU A 530 38.74 -83.22 64.65
N GLU A 531 38.03 -82.40 65.43
CA GLU A 531 38.01 -82.47 66.89
C GLU A 531 37.47 -83.84 67.34
N GLY A 532 36.36 -84.29 66.76
CA GLY A 532 35.80 -85.63 66.95
C GLY A 532 36.80 -86.75 66.64
N GLU A 533 37.49 -86.67 65.50
CA GLU A 533 38.53 -87.61 65.08
C GLU A 533 39.72 -87.59 66.04
N SER A 534 40.13 -86.41 66.54
CA SER A 534 41.17 -86.30 67.56
C SER A 534 40.76 -86.95 68.89
N SER A 535 39.48 -86.82 69.28
CA SER A 535 38.91 -87.47 70.46
C SER A 535 38.82 -89.00 70.30
N LEU A 536 38.62 -89.48 69.06
CA LEU A 536 38.65 -90.90 68.73
C LEU A 536 40.09 -91.42 68.67
N LYS A 537 41.04 -90.69 68.07
CA LYS A 537 42.47 -91.04 68.04
C LYS A 537 43.05 -91.14 69.44
N THR A 538 42.77 -90.17 70.32
CA THR A 538 43.18 -90.24 71.74
C THR A 538 42.50 -91.39 72.48
N ARG A 539 41.22 -91.69 72.19
CA ARG A 539 40.57 -92.89 72.75
C ARG A 539 41.22 -94.19 72.25
N VAL A 540 41.53 -94.31 70.96
CA VAL A 540 42.25 -95.46 70.38
C VAL A 540 43.65 -95.59 70.95
N GLN A 541 44.39 -94.50 71.13
CA GLN A 541 45.69 -94.50 71.81
C GLN A 541 45.57 -94.99 73.26
N SER A 542 44.57 -94.51 74.01
CA SER A 542 44.32 -94.98 75.39
C SER A 542 43.97 -96.48 75.43
N LEU A 543 43.16 -96.97 74.49
CA LEU A 543 42.82 -98.39 74.38
C LEU A 543 44.04 -99.24 74.00
N ASN A 544 44.87 -98.79 73.06
CA ASN A 544 46.14 -99.44 72.72
C ASN A 544 47.10 -99.48 73.92
N GLN A 545 47.12 -98.43 74.74
CA GLN A 545 47.94 -98.39 75.96
C GLN A 545 47.43 -99.36 77.02
N THR A 546 46.12 -99.49 77.22
CA THR A 546 45.57 -100.55 78.09
C THR A 546 45.80 -101.95 77.51
N LEU A 547 45.73 -102.11 76.19
CA LEU A 547 45.90 -103.41 75.53
C LEU A 547 47.37 -103.87 75.56
N SER A 548 48.33 -102.94 75.42
CA SER A 548 49.75 -103.24 75.63
C SER A 548 50.09 -103.55 77.08
N GLN A 549 49.45 -102.89 78.06
CA GLN A 549 49.52 -103.26 79.48
C GLN A 549 48.98 -104.67 79.73
N THR A 550 47.81 -105.04 79.18
CA THR A 550 47.28 -106.41 79.31
C THR A 550 48.15 -107.45 78.59
N ASN A 551 48.76 -107.11 77.46
CA ASN A 551 49.71 -108.00 76.77
C ASN A 551 51.00 -108.20 77.59
N TYR A 552 51.48 -107.15 78.26
CA TYR A 552 52.63 -107.27 79.17
C TYR A 552 52.30 -108.16 80.38
N GLN A 553 51.12 -107.99 80.99
CA GLN A 553 50.62 -108.87 82.05
C GLN A 553 50.45 -110.33 81.56
N ALA A 554 49.94 -110.52 80.35
CA ALA A 554 49.80 -111.84 79.74
C ALA A 554 51.17 -112.52 79.52
N ALA A 555 52.18 -111.77 79.07
CA ALA A 555 53.54 -112.28 78.89
C ALA A 555 54.21 -112.68 80.22
N ASP A 556 54.05 -111.89 81.29
CA ASP A 556 54.52 -112.24 82.64
C ASP A 556 53.85 -113.52 83.18
N LEU A 557 52.53 -113.66 82.98
CA LEU A 557 51.81 -114.91 83.30
C LEU A 557 52.30 -116.09 82.46
N GLN A 558 52.62 -115.87 81.18
CA GLN A 558 53.14 -116.90 80.27
C GLN A 558 54.55 -117.36 80.67
N GLN A 559 55.41 -116.46 81.15
CA GLN A 559 56.73 -116.78 81.71
C GLN A 559 56.61 -117.62 83.00
N LYS A 560 55.65 -117.28 83.88
CA LYS A 560 55.33 -118.06 85.09
C LYS A 560 54.76 -119.45 84.77
N LEU A 561 54.07 -119.61 83.64
CA LEU A 561 53.58 -120.90 83.17
C LEU A 561 54.73 -121.77 82.63
N GLY A 562 55.68 -121.18 81.91
CA GLY A 562 56.89 -121.87 81.42
C GLY A 562 57.78 -122.43 82.53
N SER A 563 57.96 -121.71 83.64
CA SER A 563 58.76 -122.22 84.78
C SER A 563 58.09 -123.42 85.46
N LEU A 564 56.75 -123.45 85.56
CA LEU A 564 55.99 -124.59 86.07
C LEU A 564 56.04 -125.80 85.12
N GLN A 565 56.02 -125.60 83.81
CA GLN A 565 56.16 -126.68 82.82
C GLN A 565 57.54 -127.38 82.92
N SER A 566 58.61 -126.62 83.17
CA SER A 566 59.95 -127.22 83.31
C SER A 566 60.08 -128.09 84.57
N ALA A 567 59.38 -127.75 85.66
CA ALA A 567 59.34 -128.58 86.87
C ALA A 567 58.57 -129.89 86.64
N LEU A 568 57.52 -129.88 85.81
CA LEU A 568 56.73 -131.06 85.48
C LEU A 568 57.55 -132.09 84.68
N GLN A 569 58.35 -131.66 83.70
CA GLN A 569 59.19 -132.56 82.89
C GLN A 569 60.23 -133.32 83.72
N GLY A 570 60.75 -132.71 84.80
CA GLY A 570 61.62 -133.41 85.75
C GLY A 570 60.91 -134.60 86.40
N SER A 571 59.67 -134.41 86.87
CA SER A 571 58.86 -135.47 87.48
C SER A 571 58.48 -136.60 86.51
N GLU A 572 58.46 -136.36 85.20
CA GLU A 572 58.16 -137.40 84.20
C GLU A 572 59.34 -138.33 83.89
N ALA A 573 60.58 -137.86 84.10
CA ALA A 573 61.78 -138.65 83.87
C ALA A 573 61.92 -139.79 84.90
N ASP A 574 61.73 -139.48 86.19
CA ASP A 574 61.80 -140.46 87.29
C ASP A 574 60.75 -141.58 87.16
N ARG A 575 59.60 -141.26 86.55
CA ARG A 575 58.53 -142.23 86.26
C ARG A 575 58.95 -143.29 85.24
N ARG A 576 59.83 -142.97 84.28
CA ARG A 576 60.27 -143.92 83.23
C ARG A 576 61.20 -144.98 83.79
N VAL A 577 62.11 -144.62 84.70
CA VAL A 577 63.04 -145.57 85.35
C VAL A 577 62.32 -146.62 86.21
N LEU A 578 61.12 -146.31 86.70
CA LEU A 578 60.24 -147.27 87.39
C LEU A 578 59.45 -148.17 86.44
N GLN A 579 59.33 -147.80 85.16
CA GLN A 579 58.54 -148.53 84.16
C GLN A 579 59.33 -149.73 83.58
N ASP A 580 60.62 -149.57 83.30
CA ASP A 580 61.49 -150.64 82.77
C ASP A 580 61.65 -151.83 83.74
N LYS A 581 61.62 -151.55 85.06
CA LYS A 581 61.66 -152.59 86.10
C LYS A 581 60.40 -153.47 86.15
N LEU A 582 59.28 -153.01 85.59
CA LEU A 582 58.01 -153.75 85.55
C LEU A 582 57.98 -154.78 84.41
N GLU A 583 58.64 -154.49 83.29
CA GLU A 583 58.59 -155.34 82.09
C GLU A 583 59.51 -156.56 82.20
N GLN A 584 60.60 -156.46 82.96
CA GLN A 584 61.47 -157.59 83.28
C GLN A 584 60.78 -158.68 84.12
N SER A 585 59.75 -158.34 84.90
CA SER A 585 58.92 -159.32 85.63
C SER A 585 57.77 -159.90 84.80
N ARG A 586 57.40 -159.29 83.67
CA ARG A 586 56.30 -159.75 82.81
C ARG A 586 56.68 -160.92 81.91
N SER A 587 57.96 -161.06 81.55
CA SER A 587 58.45 -162.20 80.75
C SER A 587 58.33 -163.53 81.51
N GLN A 588 58.66 -163.54 82.81
CA GLN A 588 58.56 -164.71 83.70
C GLN A 588 57.13 -165.25 83.84
N ILE A 589 56.10 -164.41 83.62
CA ILE A 589 54.69 -164.81 83.68
C ILE A 589 54.23 -165.52 82.38
N SER A 590 54.93 -165.33 81.26
CA SER A 590 54.61 -165.98 79.99
C SER A 590 54.88 -167.48 80.03
N GLU A 591 55.92 -167.91 80.75
CA GLU A 591 56.29 -169.33 80.87
C GLU A 591 55.22 -170.15 81.62
N LEU A 592 54.44 -169.51 82.51
CA LEU A 592 53.30 -170.13 83.19
C LEU A 592 52.07 -170.31 82.29
N LYS A 593 51.93 -169.58 81.17
CA LYS A 593 50.75 -169.70 80.28
C LYS A 593 50.75 -170.96 79.41
N LYS A 594 51.89 -171.65 79.25
CA LYS A 594 51.92 -172.99 78.63
C LYS A 594 51.16 -174.04 79.44
N GLN A 595 51.08 -173.88 80.76
CA GLN A 595 50.48 -174.88 81.67
C GLN A 595 48.95 -174.88 81.68
N ASN A 596 48.28 -173.94 81.00
CA ASN A 596 46.81 -173.87 80.96
C ASN A 596 46.20 -174.53 79.71
N HIS A 597 47.03 -175.18 78.88
CA HIS A 597 46.58 -175.93 77.70
C HIS A 597 45.86 -177.24 78.08
N GLU A 598 46.10 -177.77 79.28
CA GLU A 598 45.70 -179.12 79.71
C GLU A 598 44.30 -179.21 80.36
N LEU A 599 43.55 -178.11 80.49
CA LEU A 599 42.26 -178.10 81.21
C LEU A 599 40.99 -177.91 80.37
N LEU A 600 41.07 -177.46 79.11
CA LEU A 600 39.89 -177.11 78.31
C LEU A 600 39.38 -178.17 77.33
N GLU A 601 40.06 -179.32 77.18
CA GLU A 601 39.47 -180.51 76.54
C GLU A 601 38.19 -180.98 77.27
N ARG A 602 38.01 -180.54 78.53
CA ARG A 602 36.93 -180.94 79.43
C ARG A 602 35.53 -180.41 79.05
N VAL A 603 35.41 -179.49 78.09
CA VAL A 603 34.12 -178.84 77.72
C VAL A 603 33.71 -179.10 76.27
N HIS A 604 34.36 -180.07 75.60
CA HIS A 604 33.78 -180.76 74.43
C HIS A 604 32.38 -181.35 74.74
N HIS A 605 32.04 -181.50 76.03
CA HIS A 605 30.74 -181.97 76.54
C HIS A 605 29.58 -180.94 76.48
N LEU A 606 29.85 -179.63 76.31
CA LEU A 606 28.80 -178.60 76.14
C LEU A 606 28.49 -178.24 74.67
N GLN A 607 28.83 -179.12 73.73
CA GLN A 607 28.39 -179.00 72.34
C GLN A 607 26.87 -179.21 72.13
N ASN A 608 26.12 -179.62 73.17
CA ASN A 608 24.72 -180.06 73.04
C ASN A 608 23.65 -179.12 73.63
N GLU A 609 23.99 -177.97 74.23
CA GLU A 609 22.98 -177.03 74.80
C GLU A 609 22.83 -175.70 74.03
N VAL A 610 23.89 -175.14 73.46
CA VAL A 610 23.86 -173.74 72.97
C VAL A 610 23.36 -173.62 71.53
N THR A 611 22.94 -174.73 70.91
CA THR A 611 21.98 -174.71 69.79
C THR A 611 20.64 -174.05 70.16
N ASP A 612 20.35 -173.84 71.46
CA ASP A 612 19.16 -173.11 71.93
C ASP A 612 19.33 -171.57 72.01
N SER A 613 20.53 -171.01 71.78
CA SER A 613 20.83 -169.59 72.11
C SER A 613 21.04 -168.62 70.94
N ASP A 614 20.67 -168.99 69.71
CA ASP A 614 20.69 -168.10 68.53
C ASP A 614 19.86 -166.79 68.68
N MET A 615 19.05 -166.69 69.74
CA MET A 615 17.99 -165.69 69.89
C MET A 615 18.37 -164.42 70.70
N ARG A 616 19.55 -164.33 71.33
CA ARG A 616 19.97 -163.13 72.12
C ARG A 616 20.64 -162.01 71.32
N ARG A 617 20.31 -161.92 70.04
CA ARG A 617 20.79 -160.94 69.04
C ARG A 617 20.23 -159.50 69.25
N HIS A 618 19.70 -159.11 70.42
CA HIS A 618 18.60 -158.11 70.45
C HIS A 618 18.33 -157.27 71.72
N GLU A 619 19.32 -156.80 72.50
CA GLU A 619 18.99 -155.99 73.71
C GLU A 619 19.83 -154.71 73.93
N LEU A 620 21.04 -154.81 74.50
CA LEU A 620 21.87 -153.65 74.91
C LEU A 620 23.26 -153.79 74.27
N GLU A 621 23.86 -152.88 73.51
CA GLU A 621 23.78 -151.42 73.28
C GLU A 621 24.54 -150.55 74.31
N ASN A 622 25.79 -150.10 74.06
CA ASN A 622 26.37 -149.26 72.97
C ASN A 622 26.07 -147.74 72.99
N GLN A 623 25.24 -147.17 73.89
CA GLN A 623 24.96 -145.72 73.82
C GLN A 623 24.80 -144.96 75.16
N LEU A 624 25.88 -144.73 75.93
CA LEU A 624 25.92 -143.56 76.84
C LEU A 624 27.37 -143.09 77.12
N ARG A 625 27.92 -142.19 76.29
CA ARG A 625 28.07 -140.74 76.62
C ARG A 625 28.89 -140.54 77.90
N ASN A 626 30.23 -140.42 77.85
CA ASN A 626 31.06 -139.53 77.00
C ASN A 626 30.74 -138.03 77.11
N THR A 627 30.04 -137.61 78.17
CA THR A 627 29.88 -136.21 78.63
C THR A 627 30.15 -136.22 80.16
N ASN A 628 30.52 -135.14 80.88
CA ASN A 628 29.87 -133.83 80.81
C ASN A 628 30.64 -132.68 81.53
N THR A 629 31.66 -132.94 82.33
CA THR A 629 31.91 -132.09 83.51
C THR A 629 33.15 -131.18 83.45
N LEU A 630 32.95 -129.98 82.90
CA LEU A 630 33.55 -128.68 83.30
C LEU A 630 35.09 -128.52 83.18
N LEU A 631 35.65 -127.46 82.59
CA LEU A 631 35.11 -126.12 82.24
C LEU A 631 34.69 -125.27 83.46
N VAL A 632 35.53 -125.32 84.50
CA VAL A 632 36.47 -124.24 84.84
C VAL A 632 36.31 -122.91 84.07
N GLN A 633 36.40 -121.79 84.83
CA GLN A 633 36.52 -120.38 84.39
C GLN A 633 35.24 -119.76 83.78
N ARG A 634 34.98 -118.45 83.91
CA ARG A 634 35.79 -117.29 84.33
C ARG A 634 35.12 -116.51 85.48
N GLN A 635 35.83 -115.74 86.33
CA GLN A 635 36.24 -114.33 86.10
C GLN A 635 35.10 -113.47 85.49
N GLU A 636 34.60 -112.43 86.14
CA GLU A 636 35.29 -111.17 86.46
C GLU A 636 35.85 -110.43 85.23
N SER A 637 35.19 -109.33 84.86
CA SER A 637 35.78 -108.15 84.22
C SER A 637 34.68 -107.10 84.04
N GLU A 638 34.68 -105.98 84.77
CA GLU A 638 33.83 -104.83 84.37
C GLU A 638 34.11 -103.45 84.99
N GLN A 639 34.66 -103.36 86.20
CA GLN A 639 35.12 -102.06 86.72
C GLN A 639 36.42 -101.71 85.97
N GLU A 640 36.54 -100.64 85.17
CA GLU A 640 36.06 -99.27 85.37
C GLU A 640 35.81 -98.52 84.03
N ALA A 641 34.99 -97.46 84.06
CA ALA A 641 34.79 -96.53 82.93
C ALA A 641 34.68 -95.06 83.40
N ILE A 642 35.61 -94.68 84.28
CA ILE A 642 35.86 -93.34 84.83
C ILE A 642 35.67 -92.17 83.82
N GLN A 643 34.84 -91.21 84.25
CA GLN A 643 35.03 -89.74 84.20
C GLN A 643 35.58 -89.13 82.88
N LYS A 644 34.69 -88.61 82.02
CA LYS A 644 35.07 -87.99 80.73
C LYS A 644 34.64 -86.52 80.50
N ILE A 645 34.07 -85.81 81.49
CA ILE A 645 33.17 -84.65 81.23
C ILE A 645 33.63 -83.32 81.92
N SER A 646 34.93 -83.11 82.18
CA SER A 646 35.39 -81.92 82.93
C SER A 646 35.74 -80.65 82.12
N ILE A 647 35.46 -80.61 80.80
CA ILE A 647 36.11 -79.63 79.89
C ILE A 647 35.19 -78.47 79.42
N LEU A 648 33.87 -78.53 79.70
CA LEU A 648 32.83 -77.64 79.11
C LEU A 648 32.81 -76.14 79.55
N THR A 649 33.86 -75.58 80.17
CA THR A 649 33.72 -74.32 80.95
C THR A 649 34.53 -73.09 80.51
N SER A 650 35.46 -73.15 79.54
CA SER A 650 36.36 -72.01 79.22
C SER A 650 35.74 -70.93 78.31
N ASP A 651 34.94 -71.31 77.32
CA ASP A 651 34.82 -70.50 76.09
C ASP A 651 33.85 -69.29 76.16
N ARG A 652 33.26 -69.05 77.33
CA ARG A 652 32.17 -68.07 77.51
C ARG A 652 32.61 -66.61 77.59
N GLN A 653 33.88 -66.33 77.92
CA GLN A 653 34.31 -64.97 78.33
C GLN A 653 34.75 -64.03 77.20
N ALA A 654 35.17 -64.52 76.04
CA ALA A 654 35.80 -63.69 75.00
C ALA A 654 34.85 -62.79 74.17
N LEU A 655 33.53 -62.93 74.32
CA LEU A 655 32.55 -62.28 73.44
C LEU A 655 32.04 -60.89 73.90
N GLN A 656 32.43 -60.40 75.08
CA GLN A 656 31.82 -59.17 75.65
C GLN A 656 32.41 -57.83 75.18
N GLU A 657 33.67 -57.78 74.73
CA GLU A 657 34.37 -56.49 74.55
C GLU A 657 34.03 -55.73 73.25
N LYS A 658 33.59 -56.43 72.19
CA LYS A 658 33.30 -55.81 70.87
C LYS A 658 32.08 -54.89 70.84
N ASN A 659 31.19 -54.99 71.84
CA ASN A 659 29.92 -54.23 71.86
C ASN A 659 30.09 -52.74 72.21
N ALA A 660 31.21 -52.36 72.84
CA ALA A 660 31.42 -51.00 73.35
C ALA A 660 31.79 -49.94 72.29
N LEU A 661 32.18 -50.34 71.07
CA LEU A 661 32.70 -49.41 70.06
C LEU A 661 31.60 -48.66 69.28
N LEU A 662 30.43 -49.28 69.12
CA LEU A 662 29.33 -48.75 68.29
C LEU A 662 28.52 -47.62 68.96
N GLN A 663 28.65 -47.42 70.27
CA GLN A 663 27.91 -46.38 71.00
C GLN A 663 28.46 -44.95 70.81
N ARG A 664 29.68 -44.76 70.28
CA ARG A 664 30.31 -43.42 70.17
C ARG A 664 29.95 -42.63 68.92
N GLN A 665 29.47 -43.27 67.86
CA GLN A 665 29.21 -42.58 66.58
C GLN A 665 27.88 -41.79 66.55
N LEU A 666 26.93 -42.10 67.44
CA LEU A 666 25.65 -41.38 67.54
C LEU A 666 25.77 -39.95 68.09
N GLY A 667 26.85 -39.61 68.81
CA GLY A 667 27.01 -38.30 69.45
C GLY A 667 27.36 -37.13 68.51
N ASN A 668 27.86 -37.40 67.31
CA ASN A 668 28.35 -36.34 66.41
C ASN A 668 27.22 -35.64 65.64
N LEU A 669 26.07 -36.29 65.43
CA LEU A 669 24.93 -35.73 64.67
C LEU A 669 24.13 -34.69 65.47
N ASP A 670 24.27 -34.64 66.80
CA ASP A 670 23.58 -33.67 67.66
C ASP A 670 24.24 -32.27 67.71
N LEU A 671 25.43 -32.11 67.12
CA LEU A 671 26.18 -30.85 67.15
C LEU A 671 25.83 -29.92 65.99
N GLU A 672 25.69 -30.45 64.77
CA GLU A 672 25.40 -29.65 63.56
C GLU A 672 24.03 -28.94 63.63
N LYS A 673 23.06 -29.55 64.33
CA LYS A 673 21.74 -28.96 64.61
C LYS A 673 21.81 -27.64 65.42
N ARG A 674 22.86 -27.43 66.22
CA ARG A 674 23.01 -26.25 67.11
C ARG A 674 23.70 -25.06 66.43
N GLU A 675 24.22 -25.23 65.21
CA GLU A 675 24.86 -24.14 64.45
C GLU A 675 23.85 -23.39 63.56
N ALA A 676 22.85 -24.11 63.02
CA ALA A 676 21.77 -23.52 62.22
C ALA A 676 20.90 -22.51 63.01
N GLU A 677 20.73 -22.69 64.32
CA GLU A 677 19.95 -21.76 65.16
C GLU A 677 20.67 -20.45 65.46
N ARG A 678 22.01 -20.38 65.24
CA ARG A 678 22.84 -19.20 65.56
C ARG A 678 22.95 -18.20 64.40
N SER A 679 22.66 -18.60 63.16
CA SER A 679 22.64 -17.70 61.99
C SER A 679 21.39 -16.82 61.95
N LYS A 680 20.23 -17.36 62.36
CA LYS A 680 18.94 -16.66 62.44
C LYS A 680 18.97 -15.42 63.36
N LEU A 681 19.72 -15.49 64.47
CA LEU A 681 19.75 -14.46 65.51
C LEU A 681 20.65 -13.25 65.19
N ARG A 682 21.35 -13.26 64.03
CA ARG A 682 22.14 -12.11 63.54
C ARG A 682 21.30 -11.15 62.70
N LEU A 683 20.42 -11.65 61.84
CA LEU A 683 19.59 -10.83 60.93
C LEU A 683 18.49 -10.00 61.63
N GLU A 684 18.09 -10.35 62.86
CA GLU A 684 17.14 -9.53 63.64
C GLU A 684 17.77 -8.29 64.28
N LYS A 685 19.10 -8.18 64.34
CA LYS A 685 19.80 -7.05 64.98
C LYS A 685 19.93 -5.85 64.03
N ASP A 686 20.24 -6.08 62.76
CA ASP A 686 20.42 -5.01 61.77
C ASP A 686 19.10 -4.27 61.47
N LYS A 687 17.97 -4.98 61.54
CA LYS A 687 16.60 -4.42 61.43
C LYS A 687 16.27 -3.38 62.51
N ASN A 688 16.91 -3.46 63.69
CA ASN A 688 16.65 -2.58 64.83
C ASN A 688 17.57 -1.35 64.91
N VAL A 689 18.66 -1.32 64.14
CA VAL A 689 19.57 -0.16 64.06
C VAL A 689 18.99 0.92 63.14
N LEU A 690 18.47 0.51 61.97
CA LEU A 690 17.89 1.43 60.96
C LEU A 690 16.59 2.13 61.41
N LYS A 691 15.92 1.63 62.46
CA LYS A 691 14.77 2.34 63.07
C LYS A 691 15.19 3.46 64.03
N LYS A 692 16.41 3.45 64.58
CA LYS A 692 16.87 4.45 65.56
C LYS A 692 17.60 5.65 64.95
N THR A 693 17.93 5.58 63.66
CA THR A 693 18.52 6.68 62.90
C THR A 693 17.49 7.64 62.30
N LEU A 694 16.23 7.21 62.16
CA LEU A 694 15.13 8.05 61.67
C LEU A 694 14.62 8.99 62.78
N ASP A 695 14.29 8.43 63.94
CA ASP A 695 13.85 9.12 65.18
C ASP A 695 14.79 10.23 65.69
N LYS A 696 16.04 10.28 65.21
CA LYS A 696 17.04 11.26 65.67
C LYS A 696 17.08 12.53 64.82
N VAL A 697 16.69 12.45 63.54
CA VAL A 697 16.65 13.61 62.63
C VAL A 697 15.41 14.48 62.87
N GLU A 698 14.29 13.88 63.30
CA GLU A 698 13.03 14.60 63.51
C GLU A 698 13.01 15.46 64.79
N ARG A 699 13.96 15.28 65.71
CA ARG A 699 14.01 16.01 67.00
C ARG A 699 14.97 17.21 67.03
N GLU A 700 15.76 17.42 65.98
CA GLU A 700 16.69 18.57 65.88
C GLU A 700 16.13 19.74 65.05
N ARG A 701 14.90 19.62 64.50
CA ARG A 701 14.27 20.64 63.63
C ARG A 701 13.41 21.70 64.34
N VAL A 702 13.32 21.69 65.67
CA VAL A 702 12.31 22.46 66.44
C VAL A 702 12.92 23.43 67.48
N VAL A 703 14.25 23.45 67.66
CA VAL A 703 14.91 24.22 68.74
C VAL A 703 15.74 25.42 68.21
N THR A 704 15.60 25.78 66.94
CA THR A 704 16.31 26.92 66.31
C THR A 704 15.41 28.04 65.77
N GLU A 705 14.08 27.93 65.84
CA GLU A 705 13.16 28.89 65.19
C GLU A 705 12.73 30.11 66.07
N ASP A 706 13.05 30.14 67.37
CA ASP A 706 12.39 31.06 68.34
C ASP A 706 13.23 32.22 68.91
N ILE A 707 14.46 32.47 68.44
CA ILE A 707 15.34 33.54 69.00
C ILE A 707 15.54 34.76 68.06
N LEU A 708 15.06 34.72 66.80
CA LEU A 708 15.15 35.85 65.84
C LEU A 708 13.77 36.45 65.49
N ARG A 709 13.01 36.89 66.51
CA ARG A 709 11.59 37.30 66.34
C ARG A 709 11.19 38.70 66.86
N SER A 710 12.12 39.61 67.17
CA SER A 710 11.78 40.88 67.87
C SER A 710 12.31 42.19 67.30
N TRP A 711 13.23 42.20 66.33
CA TRP A 711 13.63 43.42 65.60
C TRP A 711 13.51 43.16 64.08
N ASP A 712 13.31 44.22 63.30
CA ASP A 712 12.91 44.25 61.87
C ASP A 712 11.48 43.81 61.49
N ARG A 713 10.65 43.28 62.41
CA ARG A 713 9.25 42.91 62.10
C ARG A 713 8.46 44.03 61.40
N ALA A 714 8.58 45.30 61.80
CA ALA A 714 7.77 46.38 61.23
C ALA A 714 8.19 46.83 59.82
N GLU A 715 9.47 46.65 59.44
CA GLU A 715 9.94 46.95 58.08
C GLU A 715 9.77 45.74 57.16
N PHE A 716 10.03 44.54 57.67
CA PHE A 716 9.63 43.32 56.97
C PHE A 716 8.11 43.26 56.79
N ASP A 717 7.25 43.60 57.75
CA ASP A 717 5.79 43.63 57.55
C ASP A 717 5.37 44.62 56.44
N ARG A 718 6.12 45.72 56.22
CA ARG A 718 5.85 46.68 55.13
C ARG A 718 6.37 46.17 53.78
N GLN A 719 7.56 45.58 53.75
CA GLN A 719 8.08 44.95 52.53
C GLN A 719 7.29 43.70 52.15
N PHE A 720 6.88 42.90 53.14
CA PHE A 720 6.05 41.72 53.00
C PHE A 720 4.66 42.10 52.52
N ARG A 721 4.01 43.15 53.05
CA ARG A 721 2.75 43.66 52.47
C ARG A 721 2.90 44.16 51.04
N ARG A 722 3.98 44.86 50.69
CA ARG A 722 4.24 45.25 49.29
C ARG A 722 4.48 44.04 48.40
N LEU A 723 5.26 43.06 48.85
CA LEU A 723 5.49 41.80 48.16
C LEU A 723 4.22 40.94 48.11
N GLU A 724 3.32 41.00 49.09
CA GLU A 724 1.99 40.37 49.07
C GLU A 724 1.05 41.08 48.09
N GLU A 725 1.05 42.41 48.05
CA GLU A 725 0.31 43.21 47.07
C GLU A 725 0.82 42.95 45.64
N GLU A 726 2.14 42.91 45.44
CA GLU A 726 2.79 42.54 44.18
C GLU A 726 2.55 41.06 43.81
N ASN A 727 2.59 40.13 44.77
CA ASN A 727 2.30 38.71 44.53
C ASN A 727 0.81 38.48 44.28
N GLN A 728 -0.11 39.22 44.91
CA GLN A 728 -1.54 39.23 44.56
C GLN A 728 -1.79 39.88 43.18
N ALA A 729 -1.05 40.92 42.81
CA ALA A 729 -1.13 41.53 41.48
C ALA A 729 -0.59 40.57 40.41
N LEU A 730 0.53 39.90 40.66
CA LEU A 730 1.10 38.86 39.80
C LEU A 730 0.21 37.62 39.76
N GLN A 731 -0.43 37.20 40.86
CA GLN A 731 -1.41 36.12 40.86
C GLN A 731 -2.64 36.49 40.02
N LYS A 732 -3.20 37.70 40.16
CA LYS A 732 -4.29 38.19 39.29
C LYS A 732 -3.86 38.32 37.83
N GLN A 733 -2.62 38.70 37.56
CA GLN A 733 -2.07 38.75 36.21
C GLN A 733 -1.87 37.35 35.63
N VAL A 734 -1.41 36.38 36.43
CA VAL A 734 -1.32 34.97 36.06
C VAL A 734 -2.72 34.39 35.84
N GLU A 735 -3.70 34.64 36.71
CA GLU A 735 -5.10 34.23 36.52
C GLU A 735 -5.70 34.84 35.25
N HIS A 736 -5.42 36.11 34.96
CA HIS A 736 -5.87 36.76 33.73
C HIS A 736 -5.19 36.18 32.47
N LEU A 737 -3.88 35.93 32.52
CA LEU A 737 -3.15 35.26 31.44
C LEU A 737 -3.58 33.80 31.28
N GLN A 738 -3.90 33.09 32.36
CA GLN A 738 -4.43 31.73 32.35
C GLN A 738 -5.83 31.72 31.74
N ALA A 739 -6.68 32.70 32.08
CA ALA A 739 -8.00 32.86 31.47
C ALA A 739 -7.92 33.20 29.97
N ALA A 740 -7.02 34.11 29.58
CA ALA A 740 -6.78 34.45 28.17
C ALA A 740 -6.17 33.29 27.38
N LEU A 741 -5.28 32.49 28.00
CA LEU A 741 -4.75 31.26 27.42
C LEU A 741 -5.86 30.22 27.25
N ASN A 742 -6.66 29.96 28.29
CA ASN A 742 -7.81 29.05 28.23
C ASN A 742 -8.83 29.50 27.16
N GLU A 743 -9.08 30.81 27.01
CA GLU A 743 -9.97 31.33 25.96
C GLU A 743 -9.36 31.13 24.57
N SER A 744 -8.07 31.41 24.39
CA SER A 744 -7.35 31.16 23.13
C SER A 744 -7.32 29.67 22.77
N GLU A 745 -7.10 28.78 23.75
CA GLU A 745 -7.15 27.33 23.59
C GLU A 745 -8.56 26.83 23.27
N GLN A 746 -9.60 27.37 23.91
CA GLN A 746 -11.00 27.08 23.58
C GLN A 746 -11.36 27.55 22.17
N GLN A 747 -10.94 28.76 21.77
CA GLN A 747 -11.12 29.25 20.41
C GLN A 747 -10.34 28.40 19.39
N HIS A 748 -9.14 27.93 19.73
CA HIS A 748 -8.36 27.03 18.88
C HIS A 748 -9.02 25.65 18.76
N ALA A 749 -9.51 25.09 19.86
CA ALA A 749 -10.27 23.84 19.87
C ALA A 749 -11.57 23.96 19.06
N GLN A 750 -12.31 25.06 19.20
CA GLN A 750 -13.49 25.37 18.38
C GLN A 750 -13.13 25.47 16.89
N ARG A 751 -12.07 26.19 16.52
CA ARG A 751 -11.59 26.25 15.13
C ARG A 751 -11.19 24.87 14.59
N LEU A 752 -10.60 24.00 15.40
CA LEU A 752 -10.30 22.61 15.02
C LEU A 752 -11.58 21.77 14.84
N ILE A 753 -12.59 21.95 15.68
CA ILE A 753 -13.91 21.31 15.54
C ILE A 753 -14.61 21.82 14.27
N ASP A 754 -14.58 23.12 13.99
CA ASP A 754 -15.14 23.70 12.76
C ASP A 754 -14.39 23.24 11.51
N LEU A 755 -13.05 23.15 11.55
CA LEU A 755 -12.25 22.62 10.44
C LEU A 755 -12.49 21.12 10.22
N THR A 756 -12.57 20.30 11.27
CA THR A 756 -12.82 18.86 11.14
C THR A 756 -14.25 18.56 10.69
N THR A 757 -15.25 19.28 11.22
CA THR A 757 -16.65 19.16 10.75
C THR A 757 -16.84 19.70 9.33
N ARG A 758 -16.11 20.76 8.94
CA ARG A 758 -16.10 21.26 7.56
C ARG A 758 -15.43 20.26 6.61
N ASN A 759 -14.23 19.77 6.93
CA ASN A 759 -13.55 18.76 6.11
C ASN A 759 -14.43 17.51 5.97
N ARG A 760 -15.08 17.07 7.06
CA ARG A 760 -16.06 15.97 7.03
C ARG A 760 -17.20 16.26 6.05
N ARG A 761 -17.86 17.41 6.14
CA ARG A 761 -18.93 17.81 5.19
C ARG A 761 -18.44 17.91 3.75
N GLU A 762 -17.23 18.40 3.51
CA GLU A 762 -16.63 18.49 2.19
C GLU A 762 -16.33 17.08 1.63
N THR A 763 -15.81 16.14 2.44
CA THR A 763 -15.65 14.73 2.04
C THR A 763 -16.97 14.01 1.83
N GLU A 764 -17.98 14.23 2.68
CA GLU A 764 -19.33 13.67 2.52
C GLU A 764 -19.94 14.16 1.18
N ALA A 765 -19.89 15.47 0.89
CA ALA A 765 -20.34 16.03 -0.39
C ALA A 765 -19.54 15.54 -1.60
N GLU A 766 -18.23 15.30 -1.46
CA GLU A 766 -17.42 14.70 -2.53
C GLU A 766 -17.79 13.23 -2.78
N THR A 767 -18.01 12.44 -1.72
CA THR A 767 -18.51 11.06 -1.88
C THR A 767 -19.90 11.00 -2.50
N GLU A 768 -20.79 11.96 -2.23
CA GLU A 768 -22.09 12.06 -2.90
C GLU A 768 -21.97 12.44 -4.38
N ARG A 769 -21.03 13.32 -4.74
CA ARG A 769 -20.71 13.62 -6.15
C ARG A 769 -20.14 12.41 -6.89
N ILE A 770 -19.27 11.64 -6.25
CA ILE A 770 -18.71 10.40 -6.81
C ILE A 770 -19.82 9.35 -6.97
N ARG A 771 -20.67 9.14 -5.95
CA ARG A 771 -21.83 8.22 -6.02
C ARG A 771 -22.82 8.61 -7.12
N THR A 772 -23.17 9.89 -7.25
CA THR A 772 -24.08 10.35 -8.31
C THR A 772 -23.47 10.16 -9.70
N SER A 773 -22.18 10.47 -9.87
CA SER A 773 -21.43 10.17 -11.10
C SER A 773 -21.36 8.66 -11.41
N GLN A 774 -21.11 7.82 -10.40
CA GLN A 774 -21.11 6.37 -10.53
C GLN A 774 -22.48 5.85 -11.01
N THR A 775 -23.58 6.22 -10.34
CA THR A 775 -24.92 5.77 -10.77
C THR A 775 -25.30 6.30 -12.16
N ALA A 776 -24.76 7.43 -12.60
CA ALA A 776 -24.94 7.92 -13.97
C ALA A 776 -24.17 7.04 -14.99
N ALA A 777 -22.93 6.65 -14.65
CA ALA A 777 -22.13 5.74 -15.45
C ALA A 777 -22.74 4.33 -15.52
N GLU A 778 -23.24 3.79 -14.41
CA GLU A 778 -23.93 2.50 -14.34
C GLU A 778 -25.18 2.48 -15.23
N ARG A 779 -26.05 3.51 -15.14
CA ARG A 779 -27.21 3.65 -16.05
C ARG A 779 -26.80 3.74 -17.52
N ALA A 780 -25.68 4.40 -17.82
CA ALA A 780 -25.16 4.48 -19.20
C ALA A 780 -24.60 3.14 -19.70
N LEU A 781 -23.96 2.35 -18.83
CA LEU A 781 -23.53 0.98 -19.14
C LEU A 781 -24.74 0.05 -19.34
N GLU A 782 -25.73 0.09 -18.46
CA GLU A 782 -26.98 -0.66 -18.64
C GLU A 782 -27.69 -0.31 -19.96
N ALA A 783 -27.74 0.96 -20.33
CA ALA A 783 -28.35 1.40 -21.59
C ALA A 783 -27.58 0.85 -22.80
N ARG A 784 -26.25 0.86 -22.76
CA ARG A 784 -25.38 0.24 -23.78
C ARG A 784 -25.61 -1.26 -23.84
N GLU A 785 -25.62 -1.95 -22.70
CA GLU A 785 -25.90 -3.40 -22.65
C GLU A 785 -27.28 -3.75 -23.19
N LYS A 786 -28.33 -2.99 -22.84
CA LYS A 786 -29.68 -3.16 -23.38
C LYS A 786 -29.68 -2.99 -24.91
N ALA A 787 -28.96 -2.00 -25.45
CA ALA A 787 -28.81 -1.81 -26.90
C ALA A 787 -28.00 -2.94 -27.57
N HIS A 788 -26.94 -3.44 -26.94
CA HIS A 788 -26.17 -4.58 -27.43
C HIS A 788 -26.99 -5.88 -27.42
N ARG A 789 -27.70 -6.18 -26.32
CA ARG A 789 -28.62 -7.33 -26.20
C ARG A 789 -29.73 -7.26 -27.25
N ALA A 790 -30.30 -6.08 -27.50
CA ALA A 790 -31.31 -5.89 -28.56
C ALA A 790 -30.72 -6.15 -29.96
N ARG A 791 -29.49 -5.68 -30.24
CA ARG A 791 -28.79 -5.96 -31.50
C ARG A 791 -28.48 -7.45 -31.68
N VAL A 792 -28.06 -8.13 -30.61
CA VAL A 792 -27.82 -9.59 -30.63
C VAL A 792 -29.11 -10.33 -30.95
N LYS A 793 -30.23 -10.01 -30.26
CA LYS A 793 -31.54 -10.60 -30.58
C LYS A 793 -31.96 -10.39 -32.04
N GLY A 794 -31.80 -9.18 -32.58
CA GLY A 794 -32.08 -8.92 -33.99
C GLY A 794 -31.19 -9.72 -34.97
N LEU A 795 -29.94 -10.03 -34.59
CA LEU A 795 -29.07 -10.93 -35.37
C LEU A 795 -29.46 -12.40 -35.19
N GLU A 796 -29.89 -12.82 -34.00
CA GLU A 796 -30.43 -14.16 -33.74
C GLU A 796 -31.70 -14.41 -34.56
N GLU A 797 -32.62 -13.44 -34.62
CA GLU A 797 -33.83 -13.45 -35.47
C GLU A 797 -33.49 -13.51 -36.97
N GLN A 798 -32.45 -12.79 -37.42
CA GLN A 798 -31.93 -12.92 -38.79
C GLN A 798 -31.36 -14.33 -39.05
N ILE A 799 -30.65 -14.92 -38.09
CA ILE A 799 -30.14 -16.29 -38.21
C ILE A 799 -31.27 -17.32 -38.21
N THR A 800 -32.34 -17.16 -37.43
CA THR A 800 -33.49 -18.08 -37.46
C THR A 800 -34.25 -17.99 -38.78
N THR A 801 -34.51 -16.78 -39.29
CA THR A 801 -35.17 -16.60 -40.59
C THR A 801 -34.33 -17.14 -41.75
N LEU A 802 -33.02 -16.94 -41.76
CA LEU A 802 -32.12 -17.56 -42.75
C LEU A 802 -32.08 -19.09 -42.63
N LYS A 803 -32.07 -19.64 -41.41
CA LYS A 803 -32.20 -21.09 -41.19
C LYS A 803 -33.53 -21.63 -41.73
N GLU A 804 -34.63 -20.93 -41.51
CA GLU A 804 -35.95 -21.36 -41.99
C GLU A 804 -36.05 -21.28 -43.52
N GLN A 805 -35.54 -20.22 -44.15
CA GLN A 805 -35.41 -20.13 -45.61
C GLN A 805 -34.58 -21.30 -46.18
N LEU A 806 -33.45 -21.65 -45.54
CA LEU A 806 -32.63 -22.80 -45.94
C LEU A 806 -33.39 -24.13 -45.80
N HIS A 807 -34.16 -24.32 -44.71
CA HIS A 807 -35.01 -25.51 -44.55
C HIS A 807 -36.13 -25.57 -45.59
N GLN A 808 -36.73 -24.44 -45.97
CA GLN A 808 -37.72 -24.38 -47.03
C GLN A 808 -37.10 -24.73 -48.40
N GLU A 809 -35.91 -24.22 -48.72
CA GLU A 809 -35.19 -24.59 -49.95
C GLU A 809 -34.75 -26.06 -49.96
N MET A 810 -34.31 -26.60 -48.82
CA MET A 810 -34.04 -28.04 -48.67
C MET A 810 -35.30 -28.87 -48.91
N ARG A 811 -36.45 -28.49 -48.33
CA ARG A 811 -37.74 -29.17 -48.56
C ARG A 811 -38.16 -29.08 -50.03
N LYS A 812 -38.07 -27.91 -50.67
CA LYS A 812 -38.34 -27.76 -52.11
C LYS A 812 -37.45 -28.68 -52.95
N ARG A 813 -36.13 -28.69 -52.70
CA ARG A 813 -35.19 -29.61 -53.38
C ARG A 813 -35.52 -31.08 -53.13
N GLN A 814 -35.90 -31.46 -51.91
CA GLN A 814 -36.31 -32.82 -51.60
C GLN A 814 -37.58 -33.20 -52.36
N THR A 815 -38.62 -32.35 -52.37
CA THR A 815 -39.85 -32.60 -53.15
C THR A 815 -39.59 -32.65 -54.66
N PHE A 816 -38.66 -31.83 -55.17
CA PHE A 816 -38.23 -31.89 -56.57
C PHE A 816 -37.49 -33.20 -56.89
N LEU A 817 -36.60 -33.65 -56.01
CA LEU A 817 -35.91 -34.94 -56.15
C LEU A 817 -36.90 -36.11 -56.09
N THR A 818 -37.81 -36.14 -55.12
CA THR A 818 -38.86 -37.17 -55.03
C THR A 818 -39.74 -37.18 -56.28
N ARG A 819 -40.18 -36.01 -56.77
CA ARG A 819 -40.94 -35.92 -58.03
C ARG A 819 -40.11 -36.33 -59.25
N SER A 820 -38.82 -36.05 -59.27
CA SER A 820 -37.93 -36.52 -60.34
C SER A 820 -37.70 -38.03 -60.28
N LEU A 821 -37.75 -38.65 -59.10
CA LEU A 821 -37.70 -40.10 -58.92
C LEU A 821 -39.00 -40.76 -59.36
N THR A 822 -40.18 -40.26 -58.94
CA THR A 822 -41.47 -40.80 -59.40
C THR A 822 -41.63 -40.67 -60.91
N ASN A 823 -41.26 -39.54 -61.50
CA ASN A 823 -41.23 -39.38 -62.95
C ASN A 823 -40.23 -40.36 -63.62
N GLY A 824 -39.12 -40.68 -62.95
CA GLY A 824 -38.14 -41.67 -63.39
C GLY A 824 -38.67 -43.11 -63.34
N ASP A 825 -39.44 -43.44 -62.30
CA ASP A 825 -40.14 -44.71 -62.14
C ASP A 825 -41.27 -44.86 -63.17
N GLU A 826 -42.06 -43.80 -63.43
CA GLU A 826 -43.05 -43.73 -64.50
C GLU A 826 -42.41 -43.94 -65.89
N ILE A 827 -41.30 -43.25 -66.19
CA ILE A 827 -40.54 -43.47 -67.43
C ILE A 827 -39.98 -44.89 -67.51
N SER A 828 -39.60 -45.49 -66.39
CA SER A 828 -39.09 -46.86 -66.33
C SER A 828 -40.20 -47.91 -66.49
N ALA A 829 -41.41 -47.62 -65.98
CA ALA A 829 -42.61 -48.43 -66.17
C ALA A 829 -43.05 -48.38 -67.64
N LEU A 830 -43.16 -47.19 -68.24
CA LEU A 830 -43.44 -47.03 -69.67
C LEU A 830 -42.40 -47.74 -70.55
N ARG A 831 -41.11 -47.70 -70.17
CA ARG A 831 -40.05 -48.46 -70.86
C ARG A 831 -40.23 -49.98 -70.71
N ARG A 832 -40.69 -50.48 -69.57
CA ARG A 832 -41.05 -51.89 -69.41
C ARG A 832 -42.25 -52.25 -70.26
N GLU A 833 -43.36 -51.51 -70.18
CA GLU A 833 -44.55 -51.75 -71.00
C GLU A 833 -44.22 -51.77 -72.50
N ILE A 834 -43.38 -50.84 -72.98
CA ILE A 834 -42.88 -50.85 -74.37
C ILE A 834 -42.01 -52.08 -74.64
N THR A 835 -41.11 -52.47 -73.73
CA THR A 835 -40.26 -53.65 -73.89
C THR A 835 -41.07 -54.94 -73.88
N ASP A 836 -42.07 -55.05 -73.00
CA ASP A 836 -42.96 -56.20 -72.87
C ASP A 836 -43.86 -56.31 -74.12
N SER A 837 -44.38 -55.18 -74.61
CA SER A 837 -45.15 -55.10 -75.87
C SER A 837 -44.30 -55.49 -77.08
N LEU A 838 -43.07 -54.98 -77.18
CA LEU A 838 -42.11 -55.39 -78.20
C LEU A 838 -41.71 -56.87 -78.06
N SER A 839 -41.61 -57.39 -76.83
CA SER A 839 -41.31 -58.80 -76.58
C SER A 839 -42.45 -59.70 -77.05
N PHE A 840 -43.70 -59.30 -76.80
CA PHE A 840 -44.90 -60.01 -77.24
C PHE A 840 -44.98 -60.05 -78.78
N VAL A 841 -44.76 -58.90 -79.44
CA VAL A 841 -44.65 -58.82 -80.91
C VAL A 841 -43.48 -59.65 -81.45
N SER A 842 -42.36 -59.77 -80.71
CA SER A 842 -41.20 -60.57 -81.13
C SER A 842 -41.36 -62.08 -80.92
N GLN A 843 -42.18 -62.50 -79.95
CA GLN A 843 -42.33 -63.91 -79.58
C GLN A 843 -43.39 -64.65 -80.40
N ASP A 844 -44.42 -63.96 -80.91
CA ASP A 844 -45.46 -64.62 -81.71
C ASP A 844 -45.75 -63.96 -83.08
N PRO A 845 -44.80 -64.03 -84.05
CA PRO A 845 -44.97 -63.42 -85.38
C PRO A 845 -46.04 -64.09 -86.26
N ARG A 846 -46.72 -65.12 -85.78
CA ARG A 846 -47.72 -65.92 -86.53
C ARG A 846 -49.16 -65.76 -86.02
N GLY A 847 -49.37 -65.05 -84.92
CA GLY A 847 -50.68 -64.62 -84.43
C GLY A 847 -51.18 -63.28 -84.99
N LEU A 848 -50.39 -62.62 -85.85
CA LEU A 848 -50.71 -61.31 -86.43
C LEU A 848 -51.67 -61.44 -87.63
N ASP A 849 -52.95 -61.21 -87.39
CA ASP A 849 -54.00 -61.15 -88.42
C ASP A 849 -53.78 -59.92 -89.34
N PRO A 850 -53.63 -60.10 -90.66
CA PRO A 850 -53.47 -59.00 -91.61
C PRO A 850 -54.59 -57.94 -91.54
N VAL A 851 -55.81 -58.33 -91.17
CA VAL A 851 -56.96 -57.41 -91.09
C VAL A 851 -56.85 -56.50 -89.86
N LEU A 852 -56.27 -56.98 -88.76
CA LEU A 852 -55.98 -56.16 -87.58
C LEU A 852 -54.82 -55.19 -87.84
N LEU A 853 -53.79 -55.63 -88.56
CA LEU A 853 -52.71 -54.75 -89.03
C LEU A 853 -53.22 -53.64 -89.98
N ASP A 854 -54.17 -53.93 -90.86
CA ASP A 854 -54.83 -52.93 -91.71
C ASP A 854 -55.71 -51.94 -90.89
N HIS A 855 -56.27 -52.37 -89.76
CA HIS A 855 -57.01 -51.50 -88.86
C HIS A 855 -56.09 -50.67 -87.94
N GLU A 856 -54.96 -51.21 -87.48
CA GLU A 856 -53.96 -50.47 -86.70
C GLU A 856 -53.14 -49.51 -87.57
N THR A 857 -52.80 -49.88 -88.80
CA THR A 857 -52.17 -48.94 -89.75
C THR A 857 -53.13 -47.81 -90.16
N LYS A 858 -54.44 -48.06 -90.26
CA LYS A 858 -55.45 -46.98 -90.40
C LYS A 858 -55.54 -46.10 -89.15
N ARG A 859 -55.54 -46.67 -87.94
CA ARG A 859 -55.44 -45.90 -86.68
C ARG A 859 -54.16 -45.07 -86.58
N LEU A 860 -53.03 -45.59 -87.08
CA LEU A 860 -51.74 -44.88 -87.10
C LEU A 860 -51.66 -43.86 -88.24
N ALA A 861 -52.41 -44.04 -89.33
CA ALA A 861 -52.61 -43.02 -90.36
C ALA A 861 -53.47 -41.85 -89.84
N ASP A 862 -54.53 -42.13 -89.08
CA ASP A 862 -55.37 -41.14 -88.41
C ASP A 862 -54.64 -40.36 -87.28
N ILE A 863 -53.43 -40.78 -86.90
CA ILE A 863 -52.54 -40.08 -85.94
C ILE A 863 -51.48 -39.22 -86.66
N ASN A 864 -51.38 -39.28 -88.00
CA ASN A 864 -50.35 -38.60 -88.80
C ASN A 864 -50.89 -37.35 -89.56
N GLU A 865 -51.49 -36.41 -88.83
CA GLU A 865 -51.64 -35.02 -89.33
C GLU A 865 -50.40 -34.17 -88.97
N PRO A 866 -49.82 -33.40 -89.91
CA PRO A 866 -48.57 -32.67 -89.69
C PRO A 866 -48.73 -31.41 -88.81
N PRO A 867 -47.65 -30.95 -88.14
CA PRO A 867 -47.77 -30.07 -86.99
C PRO A 867 -48.01 -28.60 -87.33
N VAL A 868 -49.11 -28.03 -86.81
CA VAL A 868 -49.32 -26.58 -86.77
C VAL A 868 -48.37 -25.94 -85.75
N ARG A 869 -47.19 -25.53 -86.24
CA ARG A 869 -46.25 -24.68 -85.51
C ARG A 869 -46.85 -23.29 -85.30
N HIS A 870 -47.06 -22.85 -84.05
CA HIS A 870 -46.98 -21.41 -83.74
C HIS A 870 -46.28 -21.08 -82.41
N ARG A 871 -45.02 -20.67 -82.56
CA ARG A 871 -44.26 -19.69 -81.73
C ARG A 871 -44.22 -19.86 -80.20
N SER A 872 -43.15 -20.52 -79.76
CA SER A 872 -42.38 -20.04 -78.60
C SER A 872 -41.72 -18.68 -78.89
N PRO A 873 -41.61 -17.75 -77.92
CA PRO A 873 -40.65 -16.65 -77.95
C PRO A 873 -39.40 -17.00 -77.13
N ASN A 874 -38.33 -17.36 -77.84
CA ASN A 874 -36.91 -17.17 -77.51
C ASN A 874 -36.45 -17.19 -76.03
N ARG A 875 -35.73 -18.27 -75.69
CA ARG A 875 -34.47 -18.09 -74.96
C ARG A 875 -33.54 -17.20 -75.78
N ARG A 876 -32.92 -16.19 -75.16
CA ARG A 876 -31.58 -15.74 -75.53
C ARG A 876 -30.69 -15.75 -74.29
N THR A 877 -29.68 -16.60 -74.34
CA THR A 877 -28.45 -16.48 -73.57
C THR A 877 -27.75 -15.17 -73.95
N LEU A 878 -27.03 -14.54 -73.02
CA LEU A 878 -25.88 -13.67 -73.34
C LEU A 878 -25.11 -13.25 -72.06
N SER A 879 -23.82 -13.59 -72.04
CA SER A 879 -22.76 -13.05 -71.17
C SER A 879 -21.43 -13.66 -71.65
N PRO A 880 -20.24 -13.01 -71.51
CA PRO A 880 -19.93 -11.62 -71.14
C PRO A 880 -18.88 -10.98 -72.09
N SER A 881 -18.22 -9.89 -71.64
CA SER A 881 -16.98 -9.26 -72.20
C SER A 881 -17.18 -8.36 -73.44
N LEU A 882 -16.41 -7.30 -73.72
CA LEU A 882 -15.22 -6.70 -73.08
C LEU A 882 -15.03 -5.26 -73.64
N ALA A 883 -14.53 -4.27 -72.86
CA ALA A 883 -13.53 -3.26 -73.33
C ALA A 883 -13.12 -2.22 -72.25
N VAL A 884 -11.87 -2.33 -71.78
CA VAL A 884 -10.86 -1.26 -71.69
C VAL A 884 -11.29 0.16 -71.27
N ARG A 885 -10.86 0.61 -70.08
CA ARG A 885 -9.56 1.32 -69.93
C ARG A 885 -9.06 1.36 -68.48
N SER A 886 -7.83 0.89 -68.28
CA SER A 886 -7.06 1.05 -67.04
C SER A 886 -6.41 2.44 -67.00
N MET A 887 -6.20 3.00 -65.81
CA MET A 887 -4.88 3.52 -65.40
C MET A 887 -4.77 3.57 -63.86
N ARG A 888 -3.53 3.53 -63.38
CA ARG A 888 -3.14 3.04 -62.04
C ARG A 888 -2.74 4.18 -61.11
N ALA A 889 -2.76 3.89 -59.81
CA ALA A 889 -2.43 4.79 -58.70
C ALA A 889 -1.16 5.66 -58.85
N ALA A 890 -1.23 6.84 -58.23
CA ALA A 890 -0.09 7.54 -57.64
C ALA A 890 -0.52 8.17 -56.30
N ALA A 891 0.38 8.23 -55.31
CA ALA A 891 0.10 8.78 -53.99
C ALA A 891 0.44 10.27 -53.92
N THR A 892 -0.22 11.03 -53.03
CA THR A 892 0.39 11.86 -51.95
C THR A 892 -0.53 12.99 -51.45
N ALA A 893 -0.46 13.21 -50.13
CA ALA A 893 -0.53 14.49 -49.40
C ALA A 893 -1.83 15.35 -49.32
N ALA A 894 -2.08 15.75 -48.06
CA ALA A 894 -2.57 17.05 -47.57
C ALA A 894 -4.08 17.43 -47.65
N ALA A 895 -4.62 17.70 -46.46
CA ALA A 895 -5.54 18.80 -46.05
C ALA A 895 -6.84 19.07 -46.86
N THR A 896 -7.99 19.45 -46.28
CA THR A 896 -8.28 20.10 -44.98
C THR A 896 -9.78 19.91 -44.62
N SER A 897 -10.10 19.85 -43.33
CA SER A 897 -11.38 20.19 -42.63
C SER A 897 -12.77 20.10 -43.29
N PRO A 898 -13.76 19.58 -42.54
CA PRO A 898 -15.14 20.08 -42.54
C PRO A 898 -15.49 20.85 -41.25
N SER A 899 -16.46 21.76 -41.36
CA SER A 899 -16.88 22.73 -40.34
C SER A 899 -17.78 22.17 -39.23
N GLN A 900 -17.41 22.52 -37.99
CA GLN A 900 -18.23 23.15 -36.95
C GLN A 900 -19.75 22.84 -36.88
N ILE A 901 -20.16 22.15 -35.80
CA ILE A 901 -21.35 22.51 -35.00
C ILE A 901 -20.96 22.54 -33.51
N SER A 902 -21.61 23.44 -32.77
CA SER A 902 -21.33 23.86 -31.39
C SER A 902 -21.44 22.80 -30.30
N SER A 903 -20.55 22.88 -29.30
CA SER A 903 -20.82 22.49 -27.92
C SER A 903 -20.43 23.62 -26.96
N GLN A 904 -21.32 23.95 -26.01
CA GLN A 904 -21.07 24.92 -24.95
C GLN A 904 -20.52 24.20 -23.72
N SER A 905 -19.46 24.76 -23.12
CA SER A 905 -18.89 24.29 -21.84
C SER A 905 -18.85 25.45 -20.84
N PRO A 906 -19.20 25.26 -19.56
CA PRO A 906 -19.28 26.34 -18.59
C PRO A 906 -17.91 26.80 -18.09
N SER A 907 -17.70 28.11 -18.04
CA SER A 907 -16.46 28.74 -17.60
C SER A 907 -16.32 28.76 -16.07
N THR A 908 -15.15 28.36 -15.57
CA THR A 908 -14.77 28.43 -14.15
C THR A 908 -14.43 29.86 -13.74
N ARG A 909 -15.32 30.47 -12.97
CA ARG A 909 -15.17 31.85 -12.46
C ARG A 909 -14.21 31.90 -11.25
N ALA A 910 -12.91 31.93 -11.49
CA ALA A 910 -11.93 32.24 -10.45
C ALA A 910 -12.08 33.72 -10.02
N ARG A 911 -12.45 33.94 -8.75
CA ARG A 911 -12.67 35.28 -8.20
C ARG A 911 -11.43 35.74 -7.43
N SER A 912 -10.87 36.87 -7.83
CA SER A 912 -9.75 37.49 -7.11
C SER A 912 -10.20 38.08 -5.77
N SER A 913 -9.43 37.82 -4.71
CA SER A 913 -9.56 38.46 -3.41
C SER A 913 -8.22 39.07 -3.00
N ARG A 914 -8.08 40.39 -3.18
CA ARG A 914 -7.07 41.18 -2.44
C ARG A 914 -7.55 41.30 -0.98
N PRO A 915 -6.67 41.14 0.03
CA PRO A 915 -6.95 41.67 1.36
C PRO A 915 -6.80 43.20 1.33
N ARG A 916 -7.65 43.90 2.11
CA ARG A 916 -7.35 45.24 2.61
C ARG A 916 -6.69 45.08 3.98
N TYR A 917 -5.56 45.75 4.16
CA TYR A 917 -5.32 46.54 5.36
C TYR A 917 -5.81 47.97 5.07
#